data_AF-A0A4Y1WZ33-F1
#
_entry.id   AF-A0A4Y1WZ33-F1
#
_cell.length_a   1.000
_cell.length_b   1.000
_cell.length_c   1.000
_cell.angle_alpha   90.00
_cell.angle_beta   90.00
_cell.angle_gamma   90.00
#
_symmetry.space_group_name_H-M   'P 1'
#
loop_
_entity.id
_entity.type
_entity.pdbx_description
1 polymer ?
#
loop_
_entity_poly.entity_id
_entity_poly.type
_entity_poly.pdbx_seq_one_letter_code
_entity_poly.pdbx_strand_id
1 'polypeptide(L)'
;MSVFRYPTYKIRIAPDSQKTQGLQAGDIIRRQYAERERTVYSLMCVTETGTELVGDKDAPYFIGALLDGDEPQGGELLDFVRITNLFDTARSGALYLTASDSDSPYMDVIDGMATERSLCYPVMDGGMAGVPDKSRYAVYGSMLQTEYLDADSEATRVVRIIRNAEPAGNASFGLMLTLEEPVGYPERLLVSFKVRSSKTSGSVPIRFGYTNREKTDAEDEISIGREWKYKLWVITVDYPAQYSRSLFLELTSSLASEGDWCEAADLNIVRLASVSAFSEASKARVGKVSGIIDPVFGMLDGYGAYFQNLYATRNVNIAGTLTAGDENGFSSTFYVGKIHKNVIPDSLSCRFSHSEELDETSPAGLGRCVRIAGDSLLGAQSAAWREAHTGVCYCFSVWIKAEDTAAIRFYQDEHLVGDRTVAAGKGWVRYNVPFLIRGSDSPVMYLGIAASVPLSLSAPQLEAGKNVTPYQATDEALSYTDDYGAWFNKGGIGGTIQNPLLRLNEDGSIASRDGSFVINPDGTGHFASGRFKWGKDTIELRGVTIRWEDLDEEAQELLKPRSVSLTGGTAFHFKDELSGACEPENIPLVATEYNFEPESRQWEYLAADGIWKDAGCNAAVFEMTPLFHGWEGRDVLTLRYTATYRNEKISAAHTFFKLYDGLPSYTVYVESENGTTFRNGIVSTVLRARVYRGGEEITPLIPDGNFRWIRTSRDTENDRIWNAAPRYGREIEITGGDVWRKAVFDCEVNISTTLQ
;
A
#
# COMPACT_ATOMS: atom_id res chain seq x y z
N MET A 1 22.55 57.29 -19.63
CA MET A 1 23.42 56.27 -20.26
C MET A 1 24.52 55.95 -19.28
N SER A 2 24.24 55.01 -18.41
CA SER A 2 24.94 54.81 -17.15
C SER A 2 25.86 53.59 -17.20
N VAL A 3 26.80 53.62 -18.15
CA VAL A 3 27.99 52.75 -18.09
C VAL A 3 28.71 53.07 -16.79
N PHE A 4 28.87 52.07 -15.93
CA PHE A 4 29.59 52.22 -14.67
C PHE A 4 31.09 52.14 -14.96
N ARG A 5 31.77 53.28 -14.90
CA ARG A 5 33.22 53.35 -15.02
C ARG A 5 33.86 52.94 -13.70
N TYR A 6 34.40 51.72 -13.67
CA TYR A 6 35.09 51.17 -12.52
C TYR A 6 36.58 51.57 -12.54
N PRO A 7 37.19 51.89 -11.39
CA PRO A 7 38.64 51.96 -11.29
C PRO A 7 39.25 50.56 -11.34
N THR A 8 40.46 50.46 -11.90
CA THR A 8 41.23 49.22 -11.96
C THR A 8 42.50 49.33 -11.13
N TYR A 9 42.84 48.26 -10.44
CA TYR A 9 44.01 48.20 -9.57
C TYR A 9 44.86 47.00 -9.93
N LYS A 10 46.16 47.25 -10.16
CA LYS A 10 47.16 46.20 -10.36
C LYS A 10 47.70 45.78 -9.00
N ILE A 11 47.32 44.59 -8.55
CA ILE A 11 47.76 44.01 -7.29
C ILE A 11 48.92 43.06 -7.58
N ARG A 12 50.10 43.42 -7.08
CA ARG A 12 51.35 42.70 -7.32
C ARG A 12 51.77 41.94 -6.08
N ILE A 13 52.15 40.68 -6.26
CA ILE A 13 52.75 39.86 -5.22
C ILE A 13 54.23 40.24 -5.09
N ALA A 14 54.71 40.36 -3.84
CA ALA A 14 56.11 40.64 -3.57
C ALA A 14 57.01 39.54 -4.22
N PRO A 15 58.02 39.91 -5.02
CA PRO A 15 58.84 38.93 -5.78
C PRO A 15 59.61 37.95 -4.87
N ASP A 16 59.82 38.30 -3.61
CA ASP A 16 60.52 37.51 -2.60
C ASP A 16 59.58 36.76 -1.65
N SER A 17 58.26 36.90 -1.81
CA SER A 17 57.26 36.31 -0.91
C SER A 17 57.10 34.79 -1.04
N GLN A 18 57.69 34.17 -2.06
CA GLN A 18 57.48 32.77 -2.44
C GLN A 18 56.00 32.41 -2.74
N LYS A 19 55.10 33.40 -2.79
CA LYS A 19 53.69 33.21 -3.14
C LYS A 19 53.52 33.21 -4.65
N THR A 20 52.59 32.40 -5.13
CA THR A 20 52.10 32.45 -6.50
C THR A 20 50.75 33.17 -6.55
N GLN A 21 50.41 33.70 -7.72
CA GLN A 21 49.06 34.17 -8.01
C GLN A 21 48.28 32.95 -8.54
N GLY A 22 47.04 32.73 -8.06
CA GLY A 22 46.17 31.65 -8.54
C GLY A 22 44.80 32.07 -9.08
N LEU A 23 44.54 33.38 -9.21
CA LEU A 23 43.28 33.92 -9.77
C LEU A 23 43.36 33.94 -11.30
N GLN A 24 42.22 34.03 -11.97
CA GLN A 24 42.11 34.09 -13.42
C GLN A 24 41.11 35.17 -13.83
N ALA A 25 41.16 35.60 -15.10
CA ALA A 25 40.16 36.52 -15.64
C ALA A 25 38.74 35.99 -15.39
N GLY A 26 37.82 36.90 -15.04
CA GLY A 26 36.45 36.56 -14.65
C GLY A 26 36.27 36.13 -13.20
N ASP A 27 37.34 35.90 -12.42
CA ASP A 27 37.19 35.59 -10.99
C ASP A 27 36.60 36.80 -10.27
N ILE A 28 35.50 36.59 -9.55
CA ILE A 28 34.96 37.54 -8.58
C ILE A 28 35.66 37.28 -7.26
N ILE A 29 36.34 38.30 -6.76
CA ILE A 29 37.17 38.22 -5.56
C ILE A 29 36.70 39.22 -4.51
N ARG A 30 36.86 38.83 -3.25
CA ARG A 30 36.50 39.64 -2.09
C ARG A 30 37.67 39.72 -1.12
N ARG A 31 37.91 40.90 -0.56
CA ARG A 31 38.67 41.05 0.69
C ARG A 31 37.75 41.67 1.74
N GLN A 32 37.86 41.21 2.97
CA GLN A 32 37.17 41.84 4.10
C GLN A 32 37.94 41.60 5.40
N TYR A 33 38.17 42.67 6.16
CA TYR A 33 38.76 42.59 7.50
C TYR A 33 38.38 43.83 8.31
N ALA A 34 38.47 43.73 9.64
CA ALA A 34 38.23 44.84 10.54
C ALA A 34 39.56 45.45 11.02
N GLU A 35 39.67 46.76 10.93
CA GLU A 35 40.67 47.58 11.60
C GLU A 35 40.09 48.18 12.88
N ARG A 36 40.89 48.91 13.66
CA ARG A 36 40.41 49.53 14.91
C ARG A 36 39.26 50.52 14.71
N GLU A 37 39.23 51.21 13.57
CA GLU A 37 38.34 52.34 13.32
C GLU A 37 37.39 52.14 12.13
N ARG A 38 37.57 51.07 11.34
CA ARG A 38 36.73 50.76 10.17
C ARG A 38 36.76 49.29 9.81
N THR A 39 35.77 48.86 9.04
CA THR A 39 35.80 47.58 8.33
C THR A 39 36.15 47.86 6.88
N VAL A 40 37.16 47.17 6.35
CA VAL A 40 37.53 47.24 4.93
C VAL A 40 36.78 46.13 4.19
N TYR A 41 36.16 46.46 3.07
CA TYR A 41 35.50 45.52 2.17
C TYR A 41 35.78 45.91 0.72
N SER A 42 36.21 44.99 -0.13
CA SER A 42 36.26 45.24 -1.57
C SER A 42 35.78 44.02 -2.35
N LEU A 43 34.94 44.27 -3.35
CA LEU A 43 34.49 43.30 -4.34
C LEU A 43 35.07 43.68 -5.70
N MET A 44 35.82 42.77 -6.32
CA MET A 44 36.47 43.04 -7.60
C MET A 44 36.23 41.90 -8.59
N CYS A 45 36.26 42.21 -9.88
CA CYS A 45 36.39 41.22 -10.95
C CYS A 45 37.81 41.25 -11.49
N VAL A 46 38.50 40.11 -11.53
CA VAL A 46 39.81 40.00 -12.16
C VAL A 46 39.65 40.14 -13.68
N THR A 47 40.33 41.12 -14.27
CA THR A 47 40.28 41.37 -15.72
C THR A 47 41.52 40.87 -16.44
N GLU A 48 42.65 40.80 -15.76
CA GLU A 48 43.94 40.38 -16.32
C GLU A 48 44.84 39.78 -15.24
N THR A 49 45.72 38.88 -15.64
CA THR A 49 46.73 38.26 -14.79
C THR A 49 48.04 38.15 -15.56
N GLY A 50 49.17 38.26 -14.88
CA GLY A 50 50.46 38.12 -15.55
C GLY A 50 51.63 38.15 -14.58
N THR A 51 52.82 38.26 -15.14
CA THR A 51 54.07 38.40 -14.41
C THR A 51 54.81 39.61 -14.97
N GLU A 52 55.45 40.39 -14.09
CA GLU A 52 56.36 41.46 -14.49
C GLU A 52 57.70 41.33 -13.78
N LEU A 53 58.77 41.86 -14.38
CA LEU A 53 60.09 41.93 -13.76
C LEU A 53 60.17 43.12 -12.81
N VAL A 54 60.51 42.85 -11.55
CA VAL A 54 60.83 43.86 -10.53
C VAL A 54 62.27 43.65 -10.09
N GLY A 55 63.18 44.44 -10.64
CA GLY A 55 64.62 44.13 -10.61
C GLY A 55 64.89 42.87 -11.43
N ASP A 56 65.59 41.89 -10.84
CA ASP A 56 65.93 40.62 -11.49
C ASP A 56 64.99 39.47 -11.08
N LYS A 57 63.81 39.79 -10.54
CA LYS A 57 62.84 38.80 -10.04
C LYS A 57 61.47 38.96 -10.66
N ASP A 58 60.84 37.83 -10.94
CA ASP A 58 59.46 37.76 -11.41
C ASP A 58 58.47 38.09 -10.29
N ALA A 59 57.54 38.99 -10.59
CA ALA A 59 56.48 39.43 -9.71
C ALA A 59 55.12 39.14 -10.34
N PRO A 60 54.43 38.07 -9.92
CA PRO A 60 53.07 37.79 -10.36
C PRO A 60 52.11 38.90 -9.94
N TYR A 61 51.12 39.20 -10.78
CA TYR A 61 50.09 40.18 -10.50
C TYR A 61 48.73 39.77 -11.06
N PHE A 62 47.69 40.43 -10.56
CA PHE A 62 46.41 40.51 -11.23
C PHE A 62 45.95 41.96 -11.32
N ILE A 63 45.12 42.27 -12.30
CA ILE A 63 44.40 43.53 -12.41
C ILE A 63 42.94 43.24 -12.08
N GLY A 64 42.41 43.93 -11.07
CA GLY A 64 41.02 43.84 -10.67
C GLY A 64 40.25 45.12 -11.00
N ALA A 65 39.05 44.98 -11.52
CA ALA A 65 38.04 46.04 -11.61
C ALA A 65 37.26 46.13 -10.29
N LEU A 66 37.26 47.28 -9.63
CA LEU A 66 36.51 47.48 -8.39
C LEU A 66 35.02 47.65 -8.70
N LEU A 67 34.22 46.70 -8.23
CA LEU A 67 32.77 46.67 -8.46
C LEU A 67 31.99 47.30 -7.31
N ASP A 68 32.47 47.10 -6.08
CA ASP A 68 31.88 47.64 -4.86
C ASP A 68 32.91 47.68 -3.71
N GLY A 69 32.67 48.56 -2.73
CA GLY A 69 33.50 48.71 -1.54
C GLY A 69 34.71 49.65 -1.67
N ASP A 70 35.65 49.49 -0.73
CA ASP A 70 36.84 50.30 -0.54
C ASP A 70 37.92 50.05 -1.60
N GLU A 71 38.63 51.10 -1.98
CA GLU A 71 39.75 51.00 -2.91
C GLU A 71 40.97 50.29 -2.29
N PRO A 72 41.66 49.38 -3.01
CA PRO A 72 42.93 48.80 -2.56
C PRO A 72 44.05 49.84 -2.42
N GLN A 73 44.62 49.96 -1.21
CA GLN A 73 45.73 50.88 -0.94
C GLN A 73 47.02 50.13 -0.56
N GLY A 74 48.17 50.75 -0.86
CA GLY A 74 49.46 50.23 -0.43
C GLY A 74 49.60 50.27 1.09
N GLY A 75 50.10 49.18 1.68
CA GLY A 75 50.23 49.04 3.14
C GLY A 75 49.03 48.36 3.83
N GLU A 76 47.94 48.15 3.10
CA GLU A 76 46.79 47.37 3.56
C GLU A 76 47.01 45.86 3.40
N LEU A 77 46.16 45.06 4.07
CA LEU A 77 46.06 43.63 3.77
C LEU A 77 45.36 43.45 2.42
N LEU A 78 46.12 42.96 1.43
CA LEU A 78 45.66 42.73 0.05
C LEU A 78 45.45 41.24 -0.26
N ASP A 79 45.02 40.47 0.74
CA ASP A 79 44.66 39.07 0.56
C ASP A 79 43.19 38.99 0.11
N PHE A 80 42.97 38.48 -1.10
CA PHE A 80 41.66 38.32 -1.70
C PHE A 80 41.28 36.84 -1.81
N VAL A 81 40.02 36.54 -1.59
CA VAL A 81 39.45 35.21 -1.75
C VAL A 81 38.55 35.20 -2.97
N ARG A 82 38.72 34.20 -3.87
CA ARG A 82 37.80 33.96 -4.98
C ARG A 82 36.48 33.42 -4.43
N ILE A 83 35.39 34.03 -4.86
CA ILE A 83 34.02 33.65 -4.50
C ILE A 83 33.37 32.84 -5.63
N THR A 84 33.57 33.25 -6.88
CA THR A 84 33.06 32.57 -8.09
C THR A 84 33.89 33.01 -9.29
N ASN A 85 33.62 32.46 -10.48
CA ASN A 85 34.08 33.01 -11.76
C ASN A 85 32.86 33.32 -12.65
N LEU A 86 32.94 34.37 -13.46
CA LEU A 86 31.86 34.82 -14.34
C LEU A 86 31.58 33.89 -15.52
N PHE A 87 32.44 32.94 -15.85
CA PHE A 87 32.21 32.04 -17.00
C PHE A 87 32.83 30.65 -16.86
N ASP A 88 33.84 30.46 -16.01
CA ASP A 88 34.46 29.16 -15.76
C ASP A 88 33.74 28.41 -14.62
N THR A 89 32.99 27.37 -14.97
CA THR A 89 32.23 26.54 -14.04
C THR A 89 33.12 25.66 -13.14
N ALA A 90 34.38 25.42 -13.49
CA ALA A 90 35.32 24.75 -12.59
C ALA A 90 35.78 25.66 -11.43
N ARG A 91 35.43 26.95 -11.50
CA ARG A 91 35.85 28.01 -10.57
C ARG A 91 34.68 28.71 -9.87
N SER A 92 33.47 28.14 -9.94
CA SER A 92 32.24 28.74 -9.38
C SER A 92 32.03 28.53 -7.87
N GLY A 93 32.74 27.57 -7.27
CA GLY A 93 32.53 27.18 -5.87
C GLY A 93 33.44 27.88 -4.86
N ALA A 94 32.90 28.12 -3.66
CA ALA A 94 33.61 28.62 -2.48
C ALA A 94 33.05 28.02 -1.17
N LEU A 95 33.91 27.91 -0.15
CA LEU A 95 33.50 27.62 1.23
C LEU A 95 33.55 28.92 2.04
N TYR A 96 32.42 29.32 2.61
CA TYR A 96 32.34 30.50 3.45
C TYR A 96 32.17 30.10 4.91
N LEU A 97 33.11 30.51 5.77
CA LEU A 97 33.07 30.28 7.21
C LEU A 97 32.97 31.63 7.92
N THR A 98 31.96 31.81 8.76
CA THR A 98 31.79 33.03 9.56
C THR A 98 31.54 32.69 11.03
N ALA A 99 32.05 33.54 11.92
CA ALA A 99 31.95 33.41 13.37
C ALA A 99 31.71 34.74 14.10
N SER A 100 31.52 35.84 13.36
CA SER A 100 31.69 37.21 13.89
C SER A 100 30.55 38.17 13.57
N ASP A 101 29.46 37.72 12.96
CA ASP A 101 28.28 38.53 12.64
C ASP A 101 27.03 38.14 13.45
N SER A 102 26.03 39.01 13.39
CA SER A 102 24.68 38.69 13.83
C SER A 102 24.15 37.65 12.85
N ASP A 103 24.21 36.38 13.23
CA ASP A 103 23.86 35.15 12.46
C ASP A 103 24.96 34.09 12.35
N SER A 104 26.10 34.29 13.01
CA SER A 104 27.19 33.31 13.15
C SER A 104 27.11 32.42 14.42
N PRO A 105 27.88 31.30 14.50
CA PRO A 105 28.73 30.74 13.45
C PRO A 105 27.99 29.78 12.52
N TYR A 106 28.37 29.81 11.24
CA TYR A 106 28.01 28.78 10.27
C TYR A 106 29.07 28.64 9.16
N MET A 107 28.98 27.54 8.43
CA MET A 107 29.72 27.25 7.21
C MET A 107 28.74 27.05 6.06
N ASP A 108 28.94 27.76 4.96
CA ASP A 108 28.20 27.59 3.71
C ASP A 108 29.09 26.97 2.63
N VAL A 109 28.51 26.01 1.89
CA VAL A 109 28.99 25.61 0.57
C VAL A 109 28.29 26.48 -0.46
N ILE A 110 29.05 27.33 -1.15
CA ILE A 110 28.52 28.25 -2.15
C ILE A 110 28.95 27.74 -3.53
N ASP A 111 28.02 27.69 -4.48
CA ASP A 111 28.35 27.34 -5.86
C ASP A 111 27.37 27.96 -6.86
N GLY A 112 27.81 28.11 -8.11
CA GLY A 112 26.98 28.51 -9.24
C GLY A 112 26.52 29.98 -9.25
N MET A 113 27.11 30.85 -8.41
CA MET A 113 26.67 32.25 -8.23
C MET A 113 26.55 33.02 -9.55
N ALA A 114 27.52 32.87 -10.46
CA ALA A 114 27.53 33.62 -11.71
C ALA A 114 26.80 32.90 -12.86
N THR A 115 26.62 31.58 -12.79
CA THR A 115 26.12 30.77 -13.90
C THR A 115 24.65 30.44 -13.75
N GLU A 116 24.23 29.92 -12.58
CA GLU A 116 22.82 29.60 -12.31
C GLU A 116 21.96 30.86 -12.28
N ARG A 117 22.50 31.96 -11.75
CA ARG A 117 21.83 33.27 -11.66
C ARG A 117 22.08 34.18 -12.87
N SER A 118 22.66 33.65 -13.94
CA SER A 118 22.87 34.39 -15.17
C SER A 118 21.54 34.80 -15.82
N LEU A 119 21.50 36.00 -16.38
CA LEU A 119 20.44 36.50 -17.27
C LEU A 119 20.61 36.04 -18.72
N CYS A 120 21.84 35.75 -19.13
CA CYS A 120 22.19 35.31 -20.47
C CYS A 120 23.49 34.51 -20.40
N TYR A 121 23.41 33.21 -20.70
CA TYR A 121 24.52 32.25 -20.63
C TYR A 121 24.46 31.31 -21.83
N PRO A 122 24.79 31.78 -23.04
CA PRO A 122 24.64 31.00 -24.24
C PRO A 122 25.61 29.81 -24.27
N VAL A 123 25.10 28.64 -24.67
CA VAL A 123 25.78 27.33 -24.74
C VAL A 123 25.62 26.64 -26.10
N MET A 124 25.00 27.32 -27.08
CA MET A 124 24.90 26.91 -28.49
C MET A 124 24.53 28.12 -29.35
N ASP A 125 24.51 27.98 -30.68
CA ASP A 125 23.99 29.00 -31.60
C ASP A 125 22.53 28.71 -32.02
N GLY A 126 22.03 29.41 -33.04
CA GLY A 126 20.67 29.20 -33.57
C GLY A 126 19.56 29.93 -32.80
N GLY A 127 19.89 30.94 -32.00
CA GLY A 127 18.91 31.87 -31.42
C GLY A 127 18.39 32.87 -32.47
N MET A 128 17.20 33.43 -32.22
CA MET A 128 16.58 34.43 -33.11
C MET A 128 16.74 35.83 -32.53
N ALA A 129 17.30 36.77 -33.31
CA ALA A 129 17.51 38.14 -32.84
C ALA A 129 16.19 38.81 -32.41
N GLY A 130 16.22 39.45 -31.24
CA GLY A 130 15.05 40.08 -30.63
C GLY A 130 14.07 39.13 -29.93
N VAL A 131 14.29 37.82 -30.00
CA VAL A 131 13.53 36.82 -29.25
C VAL A 131 14.32 36.45 -27.99
N PRO A 132 13.71 36.46 -26.79
CA PRO A 132 14.37 36.03 -25.57
C PRO A 132 14.86 34.57 -25.65
N ASP A 133 16.15 34.35 -25.38
CA ASP A 133 16.75 33.02 -25.23
C ASP A 133 18.05 33.16 -24.42
N LYS A 134 18.05 32.64 -23.19
CA LYS A 134 19.21 32.69 -22.29
C LYS A 134 20.35 31.79 -22.77
N SER A 135 20.03 30.74 -23.53
CA SER A 135 20.92 29.61 -23.82
C SER A 135 21.54 29.63 -25.22
N ARG A 136 21.12 30.54 -26.10
CA ARG A 136 21.58 30.58 -27.49
C ARG A 136 22.18 31.92 -27.89
N TYR A 137 23.27 31.85 -28.64
CA TYR A 137 23.75 32.99 -29.39
C TYR A 137 22.79 33.31 -30.54
N ALA A 138 22.46 34.58 -30.69
CA ALA A 138 21.58 35.09 -31.74
C ALA A 138 22.27 36.24 -32.50
N VAL A 139 22.15 36.22 -33.82
CA VAL A 139 22.73 37.24 -34.70
C VAL A 139 21.64 38.04 -35.40
N TYR A 140 21.84 39.34 -35.51
CA TYR A 140 20.98 40.28 -36.22
C TYR A 140 21.62 40.65 -37.56
N GLY A 141 20.94 40.29 -38.66
CA GLY A 141 21.38 40.54 -40.03
C GLY A 141 21.40 39.26 -40.86
N SER A 142 20.76 39.27 -42.04
CA SER A 142 20.60 38.08 -42.90
C SER A 142 21.86 37.64 -43.66
N MET A 143 22.92 38.45 -43.60
CA MET A 143 24.23 38.25 -44.24
C MET A 143 25.27 37.61 -43.30
N LEU A 144 24.82 37.14 -42.13
CA LEU A 144 25.65 36.52 -41.13
C LEU A 144 25.36 35.03 -41.05
N GLN A 145 26.42 34.23 -41.01
CA GLN A 145 26.37 32.82 -40.68
C GLN A 145 27.04 32.61 -39.32
N THR A 146 26.50 31.70 -38.52
CA THR A 146 27.10 31.29 -37.25
C THR A 146 27.68 29.89 -37.32
N GLU A 147 28.76 29.67 -36.58
CA GLU A 147 29.30 28.36 -36.26
C GLU A 147 29.57 28.31 -34.76
N TYR A 148 29.13 27.25 -34.08
CA TYR A 148 29.33 27.08 -32.64
C TYR A 148 30.38 26.01 -32.35
N LEU A 149 31.27 26.29 -31.38
CA LEU A 149 32.23 25.34 -30.84
C LEU A 149 32.13 25.31 -29.31
N ASP A 150 32.10 24.11 -28.73
CA ASP A 150 32.05 23.93 -27.27
C ASP A 150 33.27 24.54 -26.57
N ALA A 151 34.47 24.37 -27.16
CA ALA A 151 35.71 24.93 -26.64
C ALA A 151 36.79 25.11 -27.71
N ASP A 152 37.66 26.08 -27.47
CA ASP A 152 39.00 26.27 -28.04
C ASP A 152 40.02 26.16 -26.89
N SER A 153 41.30 26.18 -27.21
CA SER A 153 42.45 26.22 -26.28
C SER A 153 42.38 27.30 -25.19
N GLU A 154 41.71 28.42 -25.43
CA GLU A 154 41.66 29.57 -24.52
C GLU A 154 40.25 30.01 -24.07
N ALA A 155 39.20 29.50 -24.69
CA ALA A 155 37.82 29.94 -24.46
C ALA A 155 36.80 28.81 -24.64
N THR A 156 35.67 28.88 -23.93
CA THR A 156 34.55 27.93 -24.10
C THR A 156 33.32 28.63 -24.65
N ARG A 157 32.35 27.86 -25.14
CA ARG A 157 31.07 28.38 -25.66
C ARG A 157 31.30 29.44 -26.74
N VAL A 158 32.07 29.08 -27.75
CA VAL A 158 32.51 29.99 -28.81
C VAL A 158 31.47 30.04 -29.92
N VAL A 159 30.98 31.23 -30.25
CA VAL A 159 30.26 31.49 -31.50
C VAL A 159 31.16 32.25 -32.45
N ARG A 160 31.36 31.70 -33.64
CA ARG A 160 31.97 32.39 -34.78
C ARG A 160 30.87 32.97 -35.65
N ILE A 161 30.94 34.27 -35.90
CA ILE A 161 30.01 35.03 -36.72
C ILE A 161 30.75 35.43 -37.99
N ILE A 162 30.33 34.91 -39.14
CA ILE A 162 31.00 35.09 -40.44
C ILE A 162 30.09 35.93 -41.34
N ARG A 163 30.66 36.94 -42.02
CA ARG A 163 29.94 37.63 -43.11
C ARG A 163 30.00 36.78 -44.37
N ASN A 164 28.85 36.33 -44.86
CA ASN A 164 28.76 35.43 -46.03
C ASN A 164 28.09 36.07 -47.26
N ALA A 165 27.61 37.32 -47.15
CA ALA A 165 26.99 38.04 -48.24
C ALA A 165 27.17 39.57 -48.10
N GLU A 166 26.86 40.30 -49.17
CA GLU A 166 26.74 41.76 -49.11
C GLU A 166 25.47 42.17 -48.35
N PRO A 167 25.55 43.17 -47.44
CA PRO A 167 24.40 43.66 -46.70
C PRO A 167 23.41 44.38 -47.61
N ALA A 168 22.12 44.23 -47.34
CA ALA A 168 21.09 45.01 -47.99
C ALA A 168 21.07 46.44 -47.40
N GLY A 169 21.69 47.40 -48.12
CA GLY A 169 21.74 48.80 -47.70
C GLY A 169 22.64 49.06 -46.48
N ASN A 170 22.35 50.13 -45.73
CA ASN A 170 23.17 50.58 -44.59
C ASN A 170 22.70 50.00 -43.23
N ALA A 171 22.13 48.79 -43.21
CA ALA A 171 21.64 48.20 -41.96
C ALA A 171 22.79 47.78 -41.04
N SER A 172 22.71 48.12 -39.75
CA SER A 172 23.62 47.62 -38.70
C SER A 172 23.42 46.10 -38.52
N PHE A 173 24.48 45.34 -38.28
CA PHE A 173 24.39 43.90 -38.03
C PHE A 173 25.42 43.45 -36.99
N GLY A 174 25.17 42.33 -36.32
CA GLY A 174 26.04 41.82 -35.27
C GLY A 174 25.37 40.85 -34.31
N LEU A 175 25.95 40.70 -33.13
CA LEU A 175 25.42 39.80 -32.09
C LEU A 175 24.30 40.52 -31.31
N MET A 176 23.14 39.88 -31.14
CA MET A 176 22.00 40.43 -30.43
C MET A 176 21.40 39.41 -29.46
N LEU A 177 21.59 39.61 -28.16
CA LEU A 177 21.13 38.68 -27.11
C LEU A 177 20.02 39.32 -26.29
N THR A 178 18.85 38.71 -26.28
CA THR A 178 17.64 39.26 -25.61
C THR A 178 17.37 38.50 -24.32
N LEU A 179 17.15 39.22 -23.22
CA LEU A 179 16.96 38.63 -21.91
C LEU A 179 15.57 38.01 -21.77
N GLU A 180 15.50 36.83 -21.13
CA GLU A 180 14.24 36.17 -20.73
C GLU A 180 13.65 36.80 -19.46
N GLU A 181 14.51 37.07 -18.49
CA GLU A 181 14.11 37.64 -17.21
C GLU A 181 14.11 39.18 -17.27
N PRO A 182 13.11 39.84 -16.68
CA PRO A 182 13.16 41.28 -16.49
C PRO A 182 14.27 41.66 -15.49
N VAL A 183 14.81 42.86 -15.69
CA VAL A 183 15.80 43.49 -14.81
C VAL A 183 15.17 44.70 -14.11
N GLY A 184 15.55 44.89 -12.86
CA GLY A 184 15.11 45.99 -12.00
C GLY A 184 15.64 47.35 -12.44
N TYR A 185 15.13 48.40 -11.83
CA TYR A 185 15.50 49.79 -12.12
C TYR A 185 15.53 50.65 -10.85
N PRO A 186 16.69 51.23 -10.48
CA PRO A 186 18.02 50.98 -11.04
C PRO A 186 18.56 49.61 -10.61
N GLU A 187 19.25 48.92 -11.51
CA GLU A 187 19.94 47.65 -11.22
C GLU A 187 21.30 47.62 -11.94
N ARG A 188 22.35 47.07 -11.31
CA ARG A 188 23.68 46.92 -11.92
C ARG A 188 23.88 45.53 -12.49
N LEU A 189 24.34 45.47 -13.75
CA LEU A 189 24.63 44.23 -14.47
C LEU A 189 26.10 44.15 -14.86
N LEU A 190 26.64 42.95 -14.84
CA LEU A 190 27.97 42.59 -15.32
C LEU A 190 27.82 41.86 -16.65
N VAL A 191 28.30 42.48 -17.74
CA VAL A 191 28.39 41.86 -19.06
C VAL A 191 29.83 41.42 -19.28
N SER A 192 30.05 40.12 -19.29
CA SER A 192 31.37 39.49 -19.32
C SER A 192 31.48 38.57 -20.53
N PHE A 193 32.50 38.71 -21.35
CA PHE A 193 32.72 37.85 -22.51
C PHE A 193 34.17 37.93 -22.98
N LYS A 194 34.60 36.94 -23.77
CA LYS A 194 35.83 37.01 -24.55
C LYS A 194 35.48 37.31 -26.00
N VAL A 195 36.34 38.06 -26.69
CA VAL A 195 36.13 38.39 -28.10
C VAL A 195 37.44 38.44 -28.87
N ARG A 196 37.40 37.98 -30.13
CA ARG A 196 38.45 38.18 -31.14
C ARG A 196 37.83 38.28 -32.54
N SER A 197 38.62 38.69 -33.53
CA SER A 197 38.17 38.88 -34.90
C SER A 197 39.30 38.63 -35.90
N SER A 198 38.95 38.35 -37.16
CA SER A 198 39.91 38.21 -38.27
C SER A 198 40.76 39.49 -38.48
N LYS A 199 40.21 40.65 -38.09
CA LYS A 199 40.81 41.98 -38.24
C LYS A 199 40.77 42.74 -36.92
N THR A 200 41.69 43.70 -36.80
CA THR A 200 41.70 44.61 -35.65
C THR A 200 40.73 45.76 -35.92
N SER A 201 39.81 45.98 -34.99
CA SER A 201 38.83 47.07 -35.00
C SER A 201 39.01 47.91 -33.74
N GLY A 202 39.36 49.19 -33.92
CA GLY A 202 39.62 50.10 -32.80
C GLY A 202 38.36 50.58 -32.07
N SER A 203 37.21 50.55 -32.73
CA SER A 203 35.92 51.00 -32.20
C SER A 203 34.79 50.13 -32.75
N VAL A 204 34.17 49.37 -31.85
CA VAL A 204 33.03 48.49 -32.10
C VAL A 204 31.92 48.89 -31.13
N PRO A 205 30.78 49.42 -31.59
CA PRO A 205 29.71 49.84 -30.71
C PRO A 205 29.09 48.67 -29.95
N ILE A 206 28.88 48.85 -28.66
CA ILE A 206 28.14 47.92 -27.80
C ILE A 206 27.01 48.68 -27.10
N ARG A 207 25.80 48.11 -27.12
CA ARG A 207 24.59 48.73 -26.58
C ARG A 207 23.81 47.75 -25.74
N PHE A 208 23.15 48.26 -24.71
CA PHE A 208 22.16 47.55 -23.93
C PHE A 208 20.96 48.45 -23.71
N GLY A 209 19.76 47.94 -23.99
CA GLY A 209 18.54 48.74 -23.95
C GLY A 209 17.34 47.94 -24.42
N TYR A 210 16.22 48.62 -24.64
CA TYR A 210 15.01 47.99 -25.12
C TYR A 210 15.26 47.31 -26.48
N THR A 211 14.72 46.10 -26.64
CA THR A 211 14.86 45.29 -27.85
C THR A 211 14.38 46.03 -29.10
N ASN A 212 13.34 46.86 -28.97
CA ASN A 212 12.80 47.71 -30.04
C ASN A 212 13.66 48.95 -30.36
N ARG A 213 14.77 49.16 -29.61
CA ARG A 213 15.71 50.28 -29.73
C ARG A 213 15.13 51.66 -29.40
N GLU A 214 13.95 51.76 -28.80
CA GLU A 214 13.35 53.05 -28.41
C GLU A 214 14.09 53.71 -27.24
N LYS A 215 14.66 52.91 -26.34
CA LYS A 215 15.45 53.36 -25.18
C LYS A 215 16.73 52.58 -25.06
N THR A 216 17.81 53.29 -24.74
CA THR A 216 19.15 52.74 -24.51
C THR A 216 19.54 52.97 -23.06
N ASP A 217 19.73 51.89 -22.30
CA ASP A 217 20.21 51.96 -20.91
C ASP A 217 21.70 52.33 -20.89
N ALA A 218 22.50 51.67 -21.72
CA ALA A 218 23.94 51.88 -21.81
C ALA A 218 24.46 51.73 -23.25
N GLU A 219 25.44 52.55 -23.61
CA GLU A 219 26.15 52.51 -24.88
C GLU A 219 27.63 52.82 -24.64
N ASP A 220 28.51 52.08 -25.31
CA ASP A 220 29.96 52.24 -25.23
C ASP A 220 30.63 51.76 -26.53
N GLU A 221 31.95 51.92 -26.62
CA GLU A 221 32.75 51.38 -27.72
C GLU A 221 33.87 50.47 -27.18
N ILE A 222 34.05 49.31 -27.82
CA ILE A 222 35.11 48.36 -27.46
C ILE A 222 36.08 48.12 -28.61
N SER A 223 37.32 47.80 -28.27
CA SER A 223 38.32 47.32 -29.23
C SER A 223 38.33 45.80 -29.34
N ILE A 224 38.40 45.30 -30.57
CA ILE A 224 38.49 43.87 -30.88
C ILE A 224 39.75 43.63 -31.71
N GLY A 225 40.57 42.66 -31.30
CA GLY A 225 41.81 42.28 -31.97
C GLY A 225 41.78 40.83 -32.48
N ARG A 226 42.93 40.35 -32.97
CA ARG A 226 43.08 38.97 -33.45
C ARG A 226 43.22 37.93 -32.34
N GLU A 227 43.80 38.33 -31.22
CA GLU A 227 43.94 37.47 -30.04
C GLU A 227 42.69 37.56 -29.15
N TRP A 228 42.43 36.50 -28.40
CA TRP A 228 41.39 36.50 -27.37
C TRP A 228 41.64 37.62 -26.37
N LYS A 229 40.62 38.46 -26.16
CA LYS A 229 40.62 39.43 -25.07
C LYS A 229 39.37 39.29 -24.23
N TYR A 230 39.57 39.20 -22.93
CA TYR A 230 38.50 39.29 -21.96
C TYR A 230 37.97 40.73 -21.87
N LYS A 231 36.64 40.88 -21.83
CA LYS A 231 35.93 42.14 -21.72
C LYS A 231 34.94 42.06 -20.56
N LEU A 232 35.00 43.06 -19.69
CA LEU A 232 34.02 43.30 -18.64
C LEU A 232 33.39 44.67 -18.89
N TRP A 233 32.08 44.69 -19.11
CA TRP A 233 31.29 45.90 -19.29
C TRP A 233 30.22 45.95 -18.19
N VAL A 234 30.32 46.95 -17.31
CA VAL A 234 29.41 47.10 -16.17
C VAL A 234 28.44 48.23 -16.48
N ILE A 235 27.16 47.92 -16.37
CA ILE A 235 26.08 48.84 -16.75
C ILE A 235 25.08 49.01 -15.62
N THR A 236 24.44 50.17 -15.56
CA THR A 236 23.26 50.40 -14.74
C THR A 236 22.04 50.49 -15.65
N VAL A 237 20.97 49.79 -15.30
CA VAL A 237 19.68 49.90 -16.00
C VAL A 237 19.08 51.26 -15.66
N ASP A 238 18.71 52.04 -16.68
CA ASP A 238 18.26 53.44 -16.60
C ASP A 238 16.74 53.59 -16.80
N TYR A 239 16.03 52.53 -17.22
CA TYR A 239 14.59 52.57 -17.50
C TYR A 239 13.80 51.45 -16.78
N PRO A 240 12.47 51.57 -16.59
CA PRO A 240 11.64 50.53 -15.95
C PRO A 240 11.58 49.19 -16.70
N ALA A 241 11.13 48.12 -16.04
CA ALA A 241 11.08 46.76 -16.58
C ALA A 241 9.97 46.48 -17.63
N GLN A 242 9.39 47.51 -18.26
CA GLN A 242 8.20 47.38 -19.11
C GLN A 242 8.45 46.69 -20.46
N TYR A 243 9.69 46.77 -20.97
CA TYR A 243 10.06 46.20 -22.27
C TYR A 243 11.22 45.24 -22.14
N SER A 244 11.23 44.22 -23.02
CA SER A 244 12.36 43.31 -23.15
C SER A 244 13.62 44.08 -23.53
N ARG A 245 14.78 43.58 -23.07
CA ARG A 245 16.08 44.20 -23.29
C ARG A 245 17.02 43.29 -24.04
N SER A 246 17.87 43.90 -24.85
CA SER A 246 18.89 43.17 -25.60
C SER A 246 20.25 43.81 -25.44
N LEU A 247 21.27 42.97 -25.32
CA LEU A 247 22.66 43.32 -25.62
C LEU A 247 22.83 43.29 -27.14
N PHE A 248 23.38 44.35 -27.71
CA PHE A 248 23.73 44.42 -29.12
C PHE A 248 25.19 44.82 -29.29
N LEU A 249 26.00 43.92 -29.87
CA LEU A 249 27.37 44.19 -30.29
C LEU A 249 27.35 44.40 -31.81
N GLU A 250 27.56 45.63 -32.24
CA GLU A 250 27.45 46.02 -33.65
C GLU A 250 28.75 45.74 -34.41
N LEU A 251 28.75 44.71 -35.25
CA LEU A 251 29.93 44.19 -35.92
C LEU A 251 30.13 44.73 -37.34
N THR A 252 29.30 45.67 -37.79
CA THR A 252 29.30 46.19 -39.16
C THR A 252 30.68 46.69 -39.63
N SER A 253 31.41 47.40 -38.78
CA SER A 253 32.77 47.87 -39.09
C SER A 253 33.83 46.77 -39.04
N SER A 254 33.61 45.75 -38.19
CA SER A 254 34.55 44.64 -37.97
C SER A 254 34.44 43.54 -39.02
N LEU A 255 33.27 43.43 -39.66
CA LEU A 255 32.95 42.45 -40.69
C LEU A 255 32.73 43.18 -42.02
N ALA A 256 33.76 43.88 -42.50
CA ALA A 256 33.67 44.81 -43.63
C ALA A 256 33.69 44.13 -45.00
N SER A 257 34.20 42.90 -45.10
CA SER A 257 34.28 42.10 -46.32
C SER A 257 33.70 40.71 -46.13
N GLU A 258 33.22 40.08 -47.21
CA GLU A 258 32.83 38.67 -47.19
C GLU A 258 34.02 37.79 -46.72
N GLY A 259 33.74 36.83 -45.85
CA GLY A 259 34.73 35.98 -45.19
C GLY A 259 35.35 36.58 -43.91
N ASP A 260 35.11 37.86 -43.61
CA ASP A 260 35.46 38.40 -42.28
C ASP A 260 34.65 37.68 -41.21
N TRP A 261 35.28 37.44 -40.06
CA TRP A 261 34.66 36.76 -38.95
C TRP A 261 35.01 37.40 -37.61
N CYS A 262 34.09 37.30 -36.66
CA CYS A 262 34.26 37.69 -35.27
C CYS A 262 33.80 36.54 -34.38
N GLU A 263 34.60 36.23 -33.36
CA GLU A 263 34.26 35.22 -32.37
C GLU A 263 33.97 35.87 -31.03
N ALA A 264 32.83 35.49 -30.43
CA ALA A 264 32.49 35.79 -29.06
C ALA A 264 32.42 34.47 -28.27
N ALA A 265 32.91 34.47 -27.04
CA ALA A 265 32.97 33.29 -26.22
C ALA A 265 32.75 33.62 -24.76
N ASP A 266 32.47 32.59 -23.96
CA ASP A 266 32.34 32.71 -22.51
C ASP A 266 31.37 33.81 -22.06
N LEU A 267 30.36 34.14 -22.88
CA LEU A 267 29.47 35.25 -22.61
C LEU A 267 28.59 34.95 -21.40
N ASN A 268 28.52 35.91 -20.48
CA ASN A 268 27.64 35.90 -19.33
C ASN A 268 27.13 37.32 -19.05
N ILE A 269 25.83 37.45 -18.83
CA ILE A 269 25.21 38.64 -18.25
C ILE A 269 24.67 38.24 -16.88
N VAL A 270 25.12 38.87 -15.80
CA VAL A 270 24.66 38.55 -14.44
C VAL A 270 24.44 39.82 -13.63
N ARG A 271 23.52 39.77 -12.66
CA ARG A 271 23.28 40.87 -11.72
C ARG A 271 24.47 41.00 -10.77
N LEU A 272 24.91 42.22 -10.48
CA LEU A 272 25.97 42.45 -9.48
C LEU A 272 25.54 41.90 -8.10
N ALA A 273 24.27 42.06 -7.76
CA ALA A 273 23.70 41.56 -6.50
C ALA A 273 23.93 40.05 -6.34
N SER A 274 23.73 39.27 -7.40
CA SER A 274 23.87 37.80 -7.39
C SER A 274 25.29 37.30 -7.14
N VAL A 275 26.32 38.11 -7.45
CA VAL A 275 27.72 37.76 -7.17
C VAL A 275 28.27 38.43 -5.90
N SER A 276 27.48 39.28 -5.25
CA SER A 276 27.84 39.99 -4.01
C SER A 276 27.30 39.34 -2.74
N ALA A 277 26.17 38.62 -2.82
CA ALA A 277 25.47 38.00 -1.70
C ALA A 277 25.43 36.47 -1.79
N PHE A 278 25.68 35.78 -0.68
CA PHE A 278 25.81 34.30 -0.65
C PHE A 278 24.50 33.54 -0.46
N SER A 279 23.45 34.20 0.05
CA SER A 279 22.23 33.55 0.53
C SER A 279 21.53 32.70 -0.53
N GLU A 280 21.48 33.18 -1.78
CA GLU A 280 20.80 32.49 -2.89
C GLU A 280 21.64 31.40 -3.56
N ALA A 281 22.93 31.30 -3.22
CA ALA A 281 23.88 30.36 -3.81
C ALA A 281 24.39 29.32 -2.81
N SER A 282 23.94 29.36 -1.55
CA SER A 282 24.24 28.31 -0.57
C SER A 282 23.56 26.99 -0.98
N LYS A 283 24.38 25.96 -1.15
CA LYS A 283 23.97 24.58 -1.48
C LYS A 283 23.79 23.73 -0.22
N ALA A 284 24.52 24.09 0.83
CA ALA A 284 24.47 23.44 2.13
C ALA A 284 24.96 24.40 3.20
N ARG A 285 24.38 24.31 4.39
CA ARG A 285 24.81 25.05 5.58
C ARG A 285 24.98 24.12 6.78
N VAL A 286 26.06 24.30 7.54
CA VAL A 286 26.25 23.67 8.86
C VAL A 286 26.55 24.75 9.89
N GLY A 287 25.81 24.75 11.01
CA GLY A 287 25.90 25.79 12.04
C GLY A 287 24.55 26.47 12.23
N LYS A 288 24.52 27.80 12.39
CA LYS A 288 23.25 28.54 12.51
C LYS A 288 22.44 28.44 11.20
N VAL A 289 21.27 27.83 11.25
CA VAL A 289 20.36 27.67 10.08
C VAL A 289 19.24 28.71 10.06
N SER A 290 19.11 29.53 11.12
CA SER A 290 18.18 30.67 11.13
C SER A 290 18.33 31.52 9.88
N GLY A 291 17.20 31.84 9.24
CA GLY A 291 17.16 32.65 8.02
C GLY A 291 17.08 31.87 6.72
N ILE A 292 17.32 30.54 6.74
CA ILE A 292 17.01 29.68 5.59
C ILE A 292 15.49 29.51 5.51
N ILE A 293 14.92 29.79 4.33
CA ILE A 293 13.50 29.53 4.04
C ILE A 293 13.45 28.25 3.21
N ASP A 294 12.98 27.18 3.84
CA ASP A 294 12.75 25.89 3.20
C ASP A 294 11.28 25.77 2.76
N PRO A 295 10.97 25.27 1.55
CA PRO A 295 9.59 25.09 1.09
C PRO A 295 8.75 24.16 1.98
N VAL A 296 9.40 23.21 2.64
CA VAL A 296 8.78 22.21 3.52
C VAL A 296 8.70 22.74 4.95
N PHE A 297 9.84 23.09 5.53
CA PHE A 297 9.93 23.46 6.95
C PHE A 297 9.64 24.93 7.24
N GLY A 298 9.47 25.76 6.20
CA GLY A 298 9.32 27.21 6.35
C GLY A 298 10.65 27.87 6.75
N MET A 299 10.57 28.95 7.53
CA MET A 299 11.76 29.60 8.05
C MET A 299 12.40 28.72 9.15
N LEU A 300 13.61 28.21 8.86
CA LEU A 300 14.39 27.45 9.83
C LEU A 300 14.87 28.36 10.97
N ASP A 301 15.07 27.77 12.15
CA ASP A 301 15.61 28.46 13.33
C ASP A 301 16.61 27.59 14.11
N GLY A 302 17.54 28.22 14.82
CA GLY A 302 18.55 27.58 15.64
C GLY A 302 19.80 27.10 14.88
N TYR A 303 20.46 26.09 15.46
CA TYR A 303 21.65 25.45 14.89
C TYR A 303 21.31 24.06 14.34
N GLY A 304 21.88 23.72 13.19
CA GLY A 304 21.66 22.44 12.54
C GLY A 304 22.53 22.27 11.29
N ALA A 305 22.10 21.35 10.44
CA ALA A 305 22.69 21.15 9.12
C ALA A 305 21.57 21.08 8.08
N TYR A 306 21.67 21.92 7.06
CA TYR A 306 20.77 21.98 5.93
C TYR A 306 21.50 21.48 4.69
N PHE A 307 21.01 20.41 4.09
CA PHE A 307 21.57 19.80 2.89
C PHE A 307 20.46 19.54 1.89
N GLN A 308 20.72 19.78 0.61
CA GLN A 308 19.84 19.33 -0.47
C GLN A 308 19.86 17.81 -0.62
N ASN A 309 21.01 17.16 -0.35
CA ASN A 309 21.17 15.72 -0.42
C ASN A 309 22.13 15.23 0.69
N LEU A 310 21.82 14.09 1.33
CA LEU A 310 22.67 13.44 2.34
C LEU A 310 22.86 11.96 2.00
N TYR A 311 24.11 11.56 1.72
CA TYR A 311 24.50 10.15 1.53
C TYR A 311 25.42 9.72 2.67
N ALA A 312 25.03 8.71 3.46
CA ALA A 312 25.80 8.20 4.59
C ALA A 312 25.99 6.67 4.49
N THR A 313 27.24 6.18 4.62
CA THR A 313 27.60 4.76 4.39
C THR A 313 27.85 3.95 5.66
N ARG A 314 27.80 4.59 6.83
CA ARG A 314 28.03 3.95 8.14
C ARG A 314 26.89 4.32 9.09
N ASN A 315 27.21 4.55 10.35
CA ASN A 315 26.22 4.79 11.38
C ASN A 315 25.73 6.24 11.33
N VAL A 316 24.41 6.41 11.25
CA VAL A 316 23.71 7.67 11.55
C VAL A 316 22.90 7.40 12.81
N ASN A 317 23.30 8.02 13.93
CA ASN A 317 22.58 7.90 15.19
C ASN A 317 21.75 9.17 15.40
N ILE A 318 20.44 9.01 15.59
CA ILE A 318 19.52 10.12 15.80
C ILE A 318 18.95 10.00 17.22
N ALA A 319 19.32 10.92 18.09
CA ALA A 319 18.71 11.10 19.41
C ALA A 319 17.57 12.13 19.26
N GLY A 320 16.40 11.68 18.81
CA GLY A 320 15.28 12.57 18.50
C GLY A 320 14.31 11.96 17.49
N THR A 321 13.75 12.82 16.64
CA THR A 321 12.79 12.44 15.60
C THR A 321 13.46 12.37 14.24
N LEU A 322 13.14 11.33 13.46
CA LEU A 322 13.41 11.28 12.02
C LEU A 322 12.07 11.39 11.29
N THR A 323 11.97 12.38 10.39
CA THR A 323 10.80 12.54 9.53
C THR A 323 11.23 12.61 8.07
N ALA A 324 10.52 11.89 7.21
CA ALA A 324 10.70 11.92 5.77
C ALA A 324 9.44 12.47 5.08
N GLY A 325 9.64 13.41 4.15
CA GLY A 325 8.62 13.98 3.28
C GLY A 325 9.22 14.33 1.92
N ASP A 326 8.38 14.59 0.92
CA ASP A 326 8.80 15.01 -0.42
C ASP A 326 8.11 16.33 -0.84
N GLU A 327 8.45 16.83 -2.03
CA GLU A 327 7.91 18.07 -2.59
C GLU A 327 6.40 18.01 -2.92
N ASN A 328 5.80 16.80 -2.94
CA ASN A 328 4.42 16.56 -3.36
C ASN A 328 3.47 16.23 -2.20
N GLY A 329 3.95 16.17 -0.94
CA GLY A 329 3.06 16.01 0.22
C GLY A 329 3.77 15.78 1.55
N PHE A 330 3.27 16.44 2.60
CA PHE A 330 3.78 16.38 3.99
C PHE A 330 3.26 15.20 4.79
N SER A 331 2.53 14.27 4.17
CA SER A 331 2.17 13.09 4.92
C SER A 331 3.43 12.26 5.09
N SER A 332 3.95 12.25 6.31
CA SER A 332 5.15 11.50 6.67
C SER A 332 4.97 10.06 6.17
N THR A 333 5.63 9.71 5.06
CA THR A 333 5.68 8.30 4.63
C THR A 333 6.28 7.46 5.76
N PHE A 334 7.14 8.11 6.55
CA PHE A 334 7.77 7.57 7.73
C PHE A 334 8.04 8.68 8.76
N TYR A 335 7.40 8.56 9.92
CA TYR A 335 7.72 9.35 11.11
C TYR A 335 8.12 8.40 12.23
N VAL A 336 9.32 8.55 12.78
CA VAL A 336 9.75 7.80 13.98
C VAL A 336 10.20 8.77 15.05
N GLY A 337 9.56 8.68 16.21
CA GLY A 337 9.74 9.62 17.30
C GLY A 337 8.57 9.58 18.27
N LYS A 338 8.41 10.64 19.05
CA LYS A 338 7.23 10.82 19.92
C LYS A 338 5.97 10.95 19.07
N ILE A 339 5.04 9.99 19.17
CA ILE A 339 3.82 10.00 18.34
C ILE A 339 2.82 11.00 18.93
N HIS A 340 2.28 11.90 18.09
CA HIS A 340 1.24 12.90 18.41
C HIS A 340 1.66 14.05 19.35
N LYS A 341 2.17 15.11 18.73
CA LYS A 341 2.43 16.42 19.35
C LYS A 341 1.33 17.44 19.10
N ASN A 342 0.51 17.26 18.05
CA ASN A 342 -0.56 18.19 17.75
C ASN A 342 -1.68 18.01 18.77
N VAL A 343 -1.96 19.06 19.53
CA VAL A 343 -3.01 19.08 20.56
C VAL A 343 -4.29 19.74 20.07
N ILE A 344 -4.45 20.05 18.79
CA ILE A 344 -5.75 20.48 18.26
C ILE A 344 -6.61 19.23 18.06
N PRO A 345 -7.85 19.14 18.58
CA PRO A 345 -8.69 17.95 18.45
C PRO A 345 -9.02 17.57 17.01
N ASP A 346 -9.40 18.53 16.18
CA ASP A 346 -9.76 18.32 14.77
C ASP A 346 -9.04 19.35 13.90
N SER A 347 -7.82 19.03 13.54
CA SER A 347 -7.03 19.84 12.61
C SER A 347 -7.39 19.56 11.16
N LEU A 348 -7.95 18.38 10.84
CA LEU A 348 -8.30 18.00 9.48
C LEU A 348 -9.39 18.88 8.87
N SER A 349 -10.40 19.23 9.67
CA SER A 349 -11.50 20.05 9.17
C SER A 349 -11.11 21.52 8.97
N CYS A 350 -10.03 21.98 9.60
CA CYS A 350 -9.56 23.38 9.56
C CYS A 350 -10.71 24.38 9.85
N ARG A 351 -11.58 24.07 10.83
CA ARG A 351 -12.82 24.81 11.14
C ARG A 351 -12.57 26.17 11.81
N PHE A 352 -12.02 27.10 11.05
CA PHE A 352 -11.97 28.51 11.40
C PHE A 352 -13.37 29.15 11.33
N SER A 353 -13.70 30.04 12.28
CA SER A 353 -15.01 30.69 12.31
C SER A 353 -15.24 31.54 11.05
N HIS A 354 -16.42 31.46 10.46
CA HIS A 354 -16.76 32.19 9.23
C HIS A 354 -15.90 31.83 8.01
N SER A 355 -15.27 30.65 8.01
CA SER A 355 -14.50 30.18 6.86
C SER A 355 -15.36 29.46 5.83
N GLU A 356 -15.03 29.64 4.55
CA GLU A 356 -15.61 28.90 3.41
C GLU A 356 -14.66 27.76 3.01
N GLU A 357 -15.18 26.56 2.75
CA GLU A 357 -14.35 25.44 2.26
C GLU A 357 -13.91 25.68 0.81
N LEU A 358 -12.67 25.33 0.50
CA LEU A 358 -12.07 25.43 -0.83
C LEU A 358 -11.85 24.05 -1.43
N ASP A 359 -12.17 23.89 -2.71
CA ASP A 359 -11.83 22.71 -3.50
C ASP A 359 -10.37 22.82 -3.99
N GLU A 360 -9.45 22.78 -3.04
CA GLU A 360 -8.00 22.81 -3.26
C GLU A 360 -7.32 21.71 -2.44
N THR A 361 -6.30 21.08 -3.01
CA THR A 361 -5.46 20.12 -2.28
C THR A 361 -4.71 20.84 -1.17
N SER A 362 -4.85 20.35 0.07
CA SER A 362 -4.06 20.83 1.21
C SER A 362 -2.58 20.78 0.89
N PRO A 363 -1.80 21.83 1.20
CA PRO A 363 -0.35 21.80 1.04
C PRO A 363 0.27 20.66 1.84
N ALA A 364 -0.37 20.20 2.93
CA ALA A 364 0.09 19.07 3.71
C ALA A 364 -0.24 17.68 3.11
N GLY A 365 -0.94 17.63 1.96
CA GLY A 365 -1.41 16.40 1.31
C GLY A 365 -2.66 15.77 1.94
N LEU A 366 -3.10 16.29 3.10
CA LEU A 366 -4.26 15.80 3.85
C LEU A 366 -4.93 16.98 4.59
N GLY A 367 -6.24 16.88 4.82
CA GLY A 367 -7.04 17.93 5.47
C GLY A 367 -7.68 18.90 4.49
N ARG A 368 -8.61 19.71 5.00
CA ARG A 368 -9.38 20.67 4.21
C ARG A 368 -8.62 21.99 4.04
N CYS A 369 -8.87 22.64 2.91
CA CYS A 369 -8.51 24.03 2.69
C CYS A 369 -9.74 24.90 2.97
N VAL A 370 -9.54 26.00 3.68
CA VAL A 370 -10.62 26.97 3.94
C VAL A 370 -10.17 28.37 3.58
N ARG A 371 -11.11 29.28 3.35
CA ARG A 371 -10.87 30.70 3.11
C ARG A 371 -11.56 31.54 4.18
N ILE A 372 -10.84 32.48 4.77
CA ILE A 372 -11.37 33.49 5.67
C ILE A 372 -11.36 34.85 4.97
N ALA A 373 -12.38 35.68 5.21
CA ALA A 373 -12.47 37.03 4.63
C ALA A 373 -11.82 38.12 5.51
N GLY A 374 -11.51 37.79 6.76
CA GLY A 374 -10.94 38.68 7.77
C GLY A 374 -10.70 37.90 9.07
N ASP A 375 -10.88 38.55 10.21
CA ASP A 375 -10.64 37.94 11.53
C ASP A 375 -11.40 36.62 11.74
N SER A 376 -10.70 35.62 12.26
CA SER A 376 -11.25 34.28 12.44
C SER A 376 -10.62 33.54 13.63
N LEU A 377 -11.38 32.61 14.22
CA LEU A 377 -11.02 31.85 15.41
C LEU A 377 -11.12 30.34 15.14
N LEU A 378 -10.14 29.59 15.63
CA LEU A 378 -10.14 28.13 15.66
C LEU A 378 -10.27 27.65 17.10
N GLY A 379 -11.25 26.80 17.40
CA GLY A 379 -11.36 26.14 18.70
C GLY A 379 -10.22 25.13 18.85
N ALA A 380 -9.27 25.42 19.73
CA ALA A 380 -8.04 24.64 19.85
C ALA A 380 -8.08 23.64 21.00
N GLN A 381 -8.58 24.01 22.19
CA GLN A 381 -8.57 23.14 23.37
C GLN A 381 -9.66 23.51 24.39
N SER A 382 -9.88 22.68 25.41
CA SER A 382 -10.80 22.99 26.51
C SER A 382 -10.21 24.00 27.51
N ALA A 383 -11.06 24.70 28.28
CA ALA A 383 -10.60 25.59 29.35
C ALA A 383 -9.76 24.86 30.42
N ALA A 384 -10.16 23.63 30.81
CA ALA A 384 -9.42 22.81 31.76
C ALA A 384 -8.02 22.44 31.23
N TRP A 385 -7.92 22.15 29.92
CA TRP A 385 -6.61 21.90 29.29
C TRP A 385 -5.73 23.16 29.34
N ARG A 386 -6.27 24.33 28.98
CA ARG A 386 -5.53 25.60 29.03
C ARG A 386 -5.01 25.90 30.45
N GLU A 387 -5.84 25.69 31.46
CA GLU A 387 -5.47 25.89 32.87
C GLU A 387 -4.30 24.98 33.27
N ALA A 388 -4.37 23.68 32.94
CA ALA A 388 -3.33 22.71 33.24
C ALA A 388 -1.98 22.99 32.55
N HIS A 389 -1.98 23.71 31.42
CA HIS A 389 -0.79 23.99 30.62
C HIS A 389 -0.35 25.46 30.69
N THR A 390 -0.97 26.27 31.55
CA THR A 390 -0.63 27.69 31.70
C THR A 390 0.85 27.85 32.09
N GLY A 391 1.56 28.74 31.39
CA GLY A 391 2.99 28.98 31.56
C GLY A 391 3.90 28.03 30.80
N VAL A 392 3.36 27.00 30.14
CA VAL A 392 4.13 26.09 29.27
C VAL A 392 4.22 26.67 27.86
N CYS A 393 5.37 26.53 27.21
CA CYS A 393 5.57 27.01 25.84
C CYS A 393 4.98 26.04 24.81
N TYR A 394 4.17 26.57 23.90
CA TYR A 394 3.62 25.88 22.75
C TYR A 394 3.88 26.68 21.47
N CYS A 395 3.92 26.00 20.33
CA CYS A 395 4.07 26.58 19.01
C CYS A 395 2.82 26.31 18.18
N PHE A 396 2.14 27.37 17.75
CA PHE A 396 1.05 27.29 16.78
C PHE A 396 1.62 27.44 15.38
N SER A 397 1.20 26.60 14.44
CA SER A 397 1.54 26.69 13.03
C SER A 397 0.35 26.44 12.13
N VAL A 398 0.33 27.08 10.96
CA VAL A 398 -0.75 26.97 9.98
C VAL A 398 -0.22 27.33 8.59
N TRP A 399 -0.74 26.68 7.57
CA TRP A 399 -0.45 27.03 6.18
C TRP A 399 -1.32 28.18 5.73
N ILE A 400 -0.71 29.19 5.12
CA ILE A 400 -1.41 30.39 4.67
C ILE A 400 -1.01 30.68 3.22
N LYS A 401 -2.03 30.89 2.38
CA LYS A 401 -1.88 31.45 1.03
C LYS A 401 -2.65 32.78 1.00
N ALA A 402 -1.99 33.83 0.51
CA ALA A 402 -2.56 35.17 0.42
C ALA A 402 -2.46 35.70 -1.01
N GLU A 403 -3.51 36.38 -1.47
CA GLU A 403 -3.53 37.07 -2.77
C GLU A 403 -2.87 38.44 -2.68
N ASP A 404 -3.03 39.12 -1.55
CA ASP A 404 -2.45 40.43 -1.27
C ASP A 404 -1.43 40.37 -0.15
N THR A 405 -0.45 41.29 -0.19
CA THR A 405 0.55 41.43 0.88
C THR A 405 -0.07 42.15 2.08
N ALA A 406 -0.04 41.52 3.26
CA ALA A 406 -0.65 42.08 4.46
C ALA A 406 0.06 41.63 5.75
N ALA A 407 -0.12 42.40 6.82
CA ALA A 407 0.27 41.99 8.16
C ALA A 407 -0.86 41.18 8.81
N ILE A 408 -0.52 40.01 9.33
CA ILE A 408 -1.42 39.12 10.06
C ILE A 408 -1.00 39.03 11.52
N ARG A 409 -1.96 38.95 12.43
CA ARG A 409 -1.72 38.83 13.88
C ARG A 409 -2.34 37.56 14.41
N PHE A 410 -1.61 36.88 15.28
CA PHE A 410 -2.00 35.63 15.91
C PHE A 410 -2.35 35.87 17.37
N TYR A 411 -3.44 35.25 17.83
CA TYR A 411 -3.96 35.39 19.18
C TYR A 411 -4.15 34.03 19.85
N GLN A 412 -3.95 33.98 21.15
CA GLN A 412 -4.52 32.96 22.02
C GLN A 412 -5.61 33.63 22.86
N ASP A 413 -6.86 33.28 22.62
CA ASP A 413 -8.01 33.98 23.22
C ASP A 413 -7.88 35.52 23.00
N GLU A 414 -7.86 36.32 24.07
CA GLU A 414 -7.65 37.77 24.02
C GLU A 414 -6.17 38.23 23.91
N HIS A 415 -5.21 37.30 24.02
CA HIS A 415 -3.79 37.62 24.09
C HIS A 415 -3.15 37.61 22.71
N LEU A 416 -2.57 38.74 22.28
CA LEU A 416 -1.69 38.77 21.10
C LEU A 416 -0.44 37.94 21.37
N VAL A 417 -0.19 36.93 20.53
CA VAL A 417 0.95 36.02 20.67
C VAL A 417 2.02 36.18 19.59
N GLY A 418 1.69 36.82 18.46
CA GLY A 418 2.68 37.18 17.45
C GLY A 418 2.07 37.85 16.22
N ASP A 419 2.94 38.36 15.35
CA ASP A 419 2.59 38.97 14.06
C ASP A 419 3.52 38.49 12.94
N ARG A 420 3.00 38.42 11.72
CA ARG A 420 3.76 38.03 10.51
C ARG A 420 3.30 38.86 9.32
N THR A 421 4.16 38.99 8.32
CA THR A 421 3.78 39.54 7.02
C THR A 421 3.61 38.40 6.03
N VAL A 422 2.45 38.32 5.39
CA VAL A 422 2.20 37.44 4.25
C VAL A 422 2.45 38.20 2.96
N ALA A 423 3.08 37.57 1.97
CA ALA A 423 3.39 38.17 0.68
C ALA A 423 2.54 37.56 -0.44
N ALA A 424 2.07 38.43 -1.34
CA ALA A 424 1.30 38.04 -2.52
C ALA A 424 2.09 37.10 -3.45
N GLY A 425 1.41 36.13 -4.06
CA GLY A 425 1.97 35.30 -5.14
C GLY A 425 2.99 34.22 -4.73
N LYS A 426 3.21 34.00 -3.43
CA LYS A 426 4.14 32.98 -2.90
C LYS A 426 3.56 31.56 -2.82
N GLY A 427 2.29 31.37 -3.16
CA GLY A 427 1.59 30.09 -2.95
C GLY A 427 1.35 29.80 -1.47
N TRP A 428 1.24 28.52 -1.11
CA TRP A 428 1.09 28.08 0.28
C TRP A 428 2.41 28.21 1.04
N VAL A 429 2.41 28.91 2.18
CA VAL A 429 3.56 29.05 3.07
C VAL A 429 3.16 28.70 4.50
N ARG A 430 3.97 27.90 5.20
CA ARG A 430 3.72 27.57 6.61
C ARG A 430 4.26 28.66 7.53
N TYR A 431 3.38 29.24 8.33
CA TYR A 431 3.74 30.20 9.38
C TYR A 431 3.69 29.53 10.75
N ASN A 432 4.52 30.00 11.68
CA ASN A 432 4.51 29.52 13.06
C ASN A 432 4.79 30.63 14.08
N VAL A 433 4.22 30.47 15.27
CA VAL A 433 4.31 31.41 16.39
C VAL A 433 4.45 30.61 17.70
N PRO A 434 5.63 30.62 18.34
CA PRO A 434 5.80 30.09 19.69
C PRO A 434 5.36 31.09 20.76
N PHE A 435 4.61 30.63 21.76
CA PHE A 435 4.10 31.43 22.87
C PHE A 435 3.95 30.60 24.15
N LEU A 436 3.82 31.28 25.30
CA LEU A 436 3.45 30.63 26.56
C LEU A 436 1.92 30.60 26.64
N ILE A 437 1.34 29.45 27.00
CA ILE A 437 -0.10 29.36 27.26
C ILE A 437 -0.47 30.30 28.40
N ARG A 438 -1.49 31.13 28.20
CA ARG A 438 -1.99 32.08 29.20
C ARG A 438 -3.38 31.69 29.67
N GLY A 439 -3.72 32.08 30.91
CA GLY A 439 -5.09 31.98 31.41
C GLY A 439 -6.03 32.94 30.66
N SER A 440 -7.30 32.54 30.54
CA SER A 440 -8.40 33.32 29.96
C SER A 440 -9.71 32.83 30.58
N ASP A 441 -10.71 33.70 30.66
CA ASP A 441 -12.06 33.38 31.16
C ASP A 441 -12.94 32.69 30.09
N SER A 442 -12.45 32.54 28.86
CA SER A 442 -13.19 31.90 27.76
C SER A 442 -13.49 30.42 28.06
N PRO A 443 -14.69 29.88 27.80
CA PRO A 443 -15.03 28.47 28.05
C PRO A 443 -14.29 27.47 27.16
N VAL A 444 -13.70 27.95 26.05
CA VAL A 444 -12.86 27.21 25.10
C VAL A 444 -11.58 28.01 24.88
N MET A 445 -10.47 27.33 24.64
CA MET A 445 -9.23 27.97 24.19
C MET A 445 -9.27 28.14 22.67
N TYR A 446 -9.21 29.39 22.21
CA TYR A 446 -9.20 29.73 20.79
C TYR A 446 -7.81 30.17 20.31
N LEU A 447 -7.51 29.82 19.07
CA LEU A 447 -6.40 30.39 18.30
C LEU A 447 -6.98 31.33 17.25
N GLY A 448 -6.65 32.61 17.33
CA GLY A 448 -7.18 33.64 16.44
C GLY A 448 -6.17 34.08 15.39
N ILE A 449 -6.67 34.39 14.20
CA ILE A 449 -5.94 35.07 13.14
C ILE A 449 -6.71 36.35 12.81
N ALA A 450 -6.07 37.50 12.99
CA ALA A 450 -6.60 38.78 12.54
C ALA A 450 -5.90 39.21 11.25
N ALA A 451 -6.69 39.52 10.22
CA ALA A 451 -6.21 39.80 8.88
C ALA A 451 -7.09 40.85 8.19
N SER A 452 -6.45 41.80 7.50
CA SER A 452 -7.14 42.85 6.73
C SER A 452 -7.42 42.44 5.28
N VAL A 453 -7.01 41.25 4.88
CA VAL A 453 -7.18 40.69 3.53
C VAL A 453 -7.67 39.25 3.63
N PRO A 454 -8.36 38.70 2.61
CA PRO A 454 -8.72 37.30 2.57
C PRO A 454 -7.50 36.37 2.60
N LEU A 455 -7.59 35.27 3.34
CA LEU A 455 -6.53 34.27 3.46
C LEU A 455 -7.10 32.87 3.21
N SER A 456 -6.38 32.04 2.47
CA SER A 456 -6.61 30.59 2.47
C SER A 456 -5.77 29.94 3.56
N LEU A 457 -6.37 29.06 4.35
CA LEU A 457 -5.78 28.38 5.51
C LEU A 457 -5.89 26.86 5.37
N SER A 458 -4.87 26.14 5.84
CA SER A 458 -4.94 24.67 5.96
C SER A 458 -3.99 24.15 7.04
N ALA A 459 -4.23 22.90 7.48
CA ALA A 459 -3.38 22.11 8.35
C ALA A 459 -2.87 22.85 9.62
N PRO A 460 -3.77 23.36 10.48
CA PRO A 460 -3.39 23.99 11.73
C PRO A 460 -2.81 22.97 12.73
N GLN A 461 -1.77 23.35 13.46
CA GLN A 461 -1.12 22.49 14.45
C GLN A 461 -0.65 23.30 15.66
N LEU A 462 -0.93 22.81 16.86
CA LEU A 462 -0.44 23.34 18.13
C LEU A 462 0.38 22.28 18.84
N GLU A 463 1.64 22.55 19.18
CA GLU A 463 2.53 21.55 19.80
C GLU A 463 3.41 22.12 20.90
N ALA A 464 3.80 21.30 21.88
CA ALA A 464 4.64 21.73 22.99
C ALA A 464 6.07 22.05 22.51
N GLY A 465 6.61 23.18 22.96
CA GLY A 465 7.93 23.70 22.60
C GLY A 465 7.88 24.92 21.69
N LYS A 466 9.04 25.24 21.09
CA LYS A 466 9.21 26.45 20.25
C LYS A 466 9.27 26.15 18.75
N ASN A 467 9.57 24.91 18.39
CA ASN A 467 9.85 24.52 17.01
C ASN A 467 8.64 23.76 16.44
N VAL A 468 8.40 23.94 15.15
CA VAL A 468 7.39 23.17 14.42
C VAL A 468 7.91 21.80 14.04
N THR A 469 7.04 20.80 14.11
CA THR A 469 7.25 19.49 13.47
C THR A 469 6.36 19.35 12.23
N PRO A 470 6.60 18.34 11.37
CA PRO A 470 5.71 18.03 10.27
C PRO A 470 4.25 17.87 10.73
N TYR A 471 3.32 18.19 9.83
CA TYR A 471 1.90 18.23 10.16
C TYR A 471 1.39 16.84 10.59
N GLN A 472 0.76 16.79 11.75
CA GLN A 472 0.17 15.59 12.35
C GLN A 472 -1.34 15.81 12.43
N ALA A 473 -2.05 15.23 11.48
CA ALA A 473 -3.49 15.35 11.38
C ALA A 473 -4.19 14.69 12.59
N THR A 474 -5.32 15.27 12.98
CA THR A 474 -6.16 14.87 14.12
C THR A 474 -7.63 14.95 13.70
N ASP A 475 -8.48 14.05 14.23
CA ASP A 475 -9.86 13.79 13.79
C ASP A 475 -10.87 13.65 14.95
N GLU A 476 -10.89 14.64 15.84
CA GLU A 476 -11.69 14.75 17.08
C GLU A 476 -11.22 13.83 18.23
N ALA A 477 -10.57 12.71 17.94
CA ALA A 477 -10.00 11.79 18.93
C ALA A 477 -8.51 12.09 19.21
N LEU A 478 -8.21 12.61 20.41
CA LEU A 478 -6.83 12.77 20.88
C LEU A 478 -6.44 11.65 21.84
N SER A 479 -5.40 10.90 21.50
CA SER A 479 -4.71 9.99 22.43
C SER A 479 -3.40 10.65 22.87
N TYR A 480 -3.37 11.20 24.08
CA TYR A 480 -2.15 11.82 24.61
C TYR A 480 -1.12 10.73 24.93
N THR A 481 -0.02 10.72 24.20
CA THR A 481 1.15 9.89 24.52
C THR A 481 2.44 10.69 24.34
N ASP A 482 3.39 10.46 25.23
CA ASP A 482 4.77 10.96 25.14
C ASP A 482 5.74 9.86 24.66
N ASP A 483 5.20 8.68 24.33
CA ASP A 483 5.99 7.50 23.96
C ASP A 483 6.49 7.57 22.52
N TYR A 484 7.59 6.85 22.30
CA TYR A 484 8.18 6.68 20.98
C TYR A 484 7.46 5.60 20.19
N GLY A 485 7.22 5.86 18.92
CA GLY A 485 6.80 4.83 17.98
C GLY A 485 6.98 5.28 16.54
N ALA A 486 6.35 4.54 15.62
CA ALA A 486 6.44 4.77 14.19
C ALA A 486 5.06 5.00 13.59
N TRP A 487 4.92 6.06 12.81
CA TRP A 487 3.73 6.36 12.02
C TRP A 487 4.05 6.18 10.53
N PHE A 488 3.15 5.49 9.84
CA PHE A 488 3.26 5.19 8.42
C PHE A 488 1.94 5.56 7.74
N ASN A 489 1.97 6.45 6.75
CA ASN A 489 0.77 6.79 5.98
C ASN A 489 0.44 5.77 4.88
N LYS A 490 1.46 5.20 4.24
CA LYS A 490 1.36 4.19 3.18
C LYS A 490 2.68 3.44 3.08
N GLY A 491 2.65 2.23 2.56
CA GLY A 491 3.86 1.48 2.21
C GLY A 491 3.79 0.04 2.67
N GLY A 492 4.91 -0.49 3.16
CA GLY A 492 4.90 -1.83 3.71
C GLY A 492 6.20 -2.28 4.34
N ILE A 493 6.12 -3.41 5.05
CA ILE A 493 7.19 -3.94 5.87
C ILE A 493 7.66 -5.27 5.26
N GLY A 494 8.96 -5.37 4.98
CA GLY A 494 9.61 -6.55 4.38
C GLY A 494 9.21 -6.79 2.92
N GLY A 495 9.85 -7.75 2.24
CA GLY A 495 9.58 -8.04 0.83
C GLY A 495 10.27 -7.07 -0.13
N THR A 496 9.66 -6.80 -1.30
CA THR A 496 10.15 -5.79 -2.25
C THR A 496 9.35 -4.50 -2.11
N ILE A 497 9.92 -3.36 -2.50
CA ILE A 497 9.25 -2.04 -2.42
C ILE A 497 7.86 -2.06 -3.10
N GLN A 498 7.73 -2.78 -4.22
CA GLN A 498 6.47 -2.89 -4.96
C GLN A 498 5.54 -3.98 -4.43
N ASN A 499 6.04 -4.94 -3.66
CA ASN A 499 5.27 -6.06 -3.12
C ASN A 499 5.73 -6.41 -1.69
N PRO A 500 5.38 -5.57 -0.70
CA PRO A 500 5.82 -5.82 0.65
C PRO A 500 5.02 -6.95 1.31
N LEU A 501 5.59 -7.57 2.35
CA LEU A 501 4.96 -8.69 3.05
C LEU A 501 3.72 -8.25 3.82
N LEU A 502 3.83 -7.11 4.51
CA LEU A 502 2.72 -6.37 5.11
C LEU A 502 2.54 -5.06 4.37
N ARG A 503 1.33 -4.77 3.90
CA ARG A 503 0.95 -3.55 3.17
C ARG A 503 0.10 -2.66 4.06
N LEU A 504 0.44 -1.38 4.04
CA LEU A 504 -0.38 -0.28 4.56
C LEU A 504 -0.92 0.44 3.33
N ASN A 505 -2.19 0.18 3.03
CA ASN A 505 -2.84 0.64 1.80
C ASN A 505 -3.29 2.10 1.94
N GLU A 506 -3.53 2.73 0.79
CA GLU A 506 -3.96 4.14 0.70
C GLU A 506 -5.35 4.38 1.27
N ASP A 507 -6.21 3.36 1.28
CA ASP A 507 -7.50 3.40 1.93
C ASP A 507 -7.41 3.23 3.45
N GLY A 508 -6.20 3.10 4.03
CA GLY A 508 -5.96 2.87 5.45
C GLY A 508 -6.05 1.40 5.88
N SER A 509 -6.34 0.47 4.96
CA SER A 509 -6.38 -0.96 5.29
C SER A 509 -4.98 -1.56 5.47
N ILE A 510 -4.89 -2.57 6.34
CA ILE A 510 -3.68 -3.36 6.56
C ILE A 510 -3.88 -4.71 5.88
N ALA A 511 -3.00 -5.10 4.96
CA ALA A 511 -3.15 -6.34 4.20
C ALA A 511 -1.84 -7.13 4.07
N SER A 512 -1.93 -8.44 3.91
CA SER A 512 -0.78 -9.26 3.48
C SER A 512 -0.42 -8.98 2.02
N ARG A 513 0.78 -9.41 1.60
CA ARG A 513 1.25 -9.33 0.21
C ARG A 513 0.22 -9.80 -0.83
N ASP A 514 -0.42 -10.93 -0.56
CA ASP A 514 -1.37 -11.60 -1.46
C ASP A 514 -2.85 -11.32 -1.13
N GLY A 515 -3.13 -10.52 -0.10
CA GLY A 515 -4.50 -10.24 0.35
C GLY A 515 -5.18 -11.42 1.06
N SER A 516 -4.43 -12.47 1.43
CA SER A 516 -4.95 -13.55 2.29
C SER A 516 -5.40 -13.08 3.67
N PHE A 517 -4.91 -11.91 4.10
CA PHE A 517 -5.32 -11.20 5.29
C PHE A 517 -5.57 -9.73 4.97
N VAL A 518 -6.70 -9.18 5.43
CA VAL A 518 -7.04 -7.75 5.32
C VAL A 518 -7.79 -7.29 6.58
N ILE A 519 -7.39 -6.15 7.14
CA ILE A 519 -8.17 -5.36 8.11
C ILE A 519 -8.51 -4.04 7.46
N ASN A 520 -9.81 -3.76 7.33
CA ASN A 520 -10.33 -2.50 6.81
C ASN A 520 -10.37 -1.43 7.92
N PRO A 521 -10.35 -0.14 7.57
CA PRO A 521 -10.41 0.96 8.52
C PRO A 521 -11.67 0.96 9.39
N ASP A 522 -12.79 0.45 8.88
CA ASP A 522 -14.07 0.37 9.59
C ASP A 522 -14.12 -0.77 10.63
N GLY A 523 -13.00 -1.45 10.84
CA GLY A 523 -12.84 -2.55 11.77
C GLY A 523 -13.27 -3.91 11.21
N THR A 524 -13.74 -4.00 9.96
CA THR A 524 -14.08 -5.29 9.30
C THR A 524 -12.87 -5.93 8.62
N GLY A 525 -12.98 -7.19 8.17
CA GLY A 525 -11.87 -7.82 7.45
C GLY A 525 -11.97 -9.32 7.27
N HIS A 526 -10.85 -9.94 6.89
CA HIS A 526 -10.74 -11.39 6.76
C HIS A 526 -9.33 -11.94 6.99
N PHE A 527 -9.29 -13.23 7.29
CA PHE A 527 -8.10 -14.10 7.25
C PHE A 527 -8.32 -15.28 6.30
N ALA A 528 -7.21 -15.92 5.92
CA ALA A 528 -7.19 -17.11 5.07
C ALA A 528 -8.03 -16.95 3.79
N SER A 529 -7.91 -15.79 3.15
CA SER A 529 -8.62 -15.43 1.92
C SER A 529 -10.14 -15.51 2.04
N GLY A 530 -10.69 -15.11 3.19
CA GLY A 530 -12.14 -15.02 3.43
C GLY A 530 -12.76 -16.26 4.08
N ARG A 531 -11.97 -17.28 4.44
CA ARG A 531 -12.48 -18.44 5.20
C ARG A 531 -12.87 -18.09 6.62
N PHE A 532 -12.17 -17.12 7.20
CA PHE A 532 -12.57 -16.42 8.41
C PHE A 532 -12.82 -14.98 8.01
N LYS A 533 -14.07 -14.52 8.09
CA LYS A 533 -14.46 -13.16 7.73
C LYS A 533 -15.33 -12.60 8.83
N TRP A 534 -15.17 -11.31 9.13
CA TRP A 534 -16.05 -10.65 10.09
C TRP A 534 -16.60 -9.35 9.50
N GLY A 535 -17.89 -9.11 9.78
CA GLY A 535 -18.53 -7.81 9.63
C GLY A 535 -18.56 -7.09 10.97
N LYS A 536 -19.40 -6.04 11.06
CA LYS A 536 -19.58 -5.30 12.32
C LYS A 536 -20.30 -6.13 13.39
N ASP A 537 -21.26 -6.96 12.97
CA ASP A 537 -22.15 -7.67 13.89
C ASP A 537 -22.02 -9.20 13.80
N THR A 538 -21.29 -9.73 12.81
CA THR A 538 -21.28 -11.17 12.50
C THR A 538 -19.90 -11.68 12.14
N ILE A 539 -19.65 -12.95 12.44
CA ILE A 539 -18.47 -13.71 12.00
C ILE A 539 -18.96 -14.82 11.07
N GLU A 540 -18.31 -14.95 9.92
CA GLU A 540 -18.53 -16.00 8.94
C GLU A 540 -17.33 -16.95 8.91
N LEU A 541 -17.61 -18.25 9.10
CA LEU A 541 -16.62 -19.32 9.03
C LEU A 541 -16.97 -20.26 7.86
N ARG A 542 -16.05 -20.42 6.90
CA ARG A 542 -16.21 -21.33 5.75
C ARG A 542 -15.10 -22.37 5.70
N GLY A 543 -15.49 -23.64 5.56
CA GLY A 543 -14.54 -24.75 5.45
C GLY A 543 -13.70 -24.94 6.73
N VAL A 544 -14.31 -24.68 7.90
CA VAL A 544 -13.70 -24.92 9.21
C VAL A 544 -14.06 -26.31 9.73
N THR A 545 -13.11 -26.96 10.40
CA THR A 545 -13.36 -28.18 11.16
C THR A 545 -13.42 -27.81 12.63
N ILE A 546 -14.59 -27.95 13.25
CA ILE A 546 -14.74 -27.84 14.71
C ILE A 546 -14.63 -29.26 15.26
N ARG A 547 -13.66 -29.49 16.15
CA ARG A 547 -13.49 -30.80 16.77
C ARG A 547 -14.45 -30.91 17.96
N TRP A 548 -14.93 -32.12 18.21
CA TRP A 548 -15.93 -32.37 19.25
C TRP A 548 -15.43 -31.94 20.64
N GLU A 549 -14.15 -32.16 20.93
CA GLU A 549 -13.51 -31.79 22.19
C GLU A 549 -13.40 -30.28 22.46
N ASP A 550 -13.55 -29.45 21.41
CA ASP A 550 -13.45 -27.99 21.52
C ASP A 550 -14.83 -27.34 21.79
N LEU A 551 -15.92 -28.12 21.75
CA LEU A 551 -17.27 -27.68 22.15
C LEU A 551 -17.42 -27.74 23.66
N ASP A 552 -18.11 -26.78 24.26
CA ASP A 552 -18.45 -26.83 25.69
C ASP A 552 -19.43 -27.97 26.00
N GLU A 553 -19.57 -28.29 27.29
CA GLU A 553 -20.44 -29.38 27.75
C GLU A 553 -21.90 -29.19 27.31
N GLU A 554 -22.39 -27.94 27.29
CA GLU A 554 -23.77 -27.63 26.88
C GLU A 554 -24.01 -27.90 25.39
N ALA A 555 -23.11 -27.46 24.51
CA ALA A 555 -23.19 -27.69 23.08
C ALA A 555 -23.01 -29.19 22.75
N GLN A 556 -22.12 -29.88 23.46
CA GLN A 556 -21.98 -31.33 23.32
C GLN A 556 -23.28 -32.05 23.70
N GLU A 557 -23.94 -31.70 24.81
CA GLU A 557 -25.22 -32.29 25.21
C GLU A 557 -26.35 -31.99 24.20
N LEU A 558 -26.40 -30.77 23.65
CA LEU A 558 -27.43 -30.40 22.67
C LEU A 558 -27.29 -31.15 21.33
N LEU A 559 -26.06 -31.50 20.94
CA LEU A 559 -25.76 -32.16 19.66
C LEU A 559 -25.72 -33.70 19.76
N LYS A 560 -25.85 -34.29 20.95
CA LYS A 560 -25.89 -35.76 21.09
C LYS A 560 -27.10 -36.34 20.35
N PRO A 561 -26.91 -37.34 19.46
CA PRO A 561 -28.02 -37.99 18.78
C PRO A 561 -28.86 -38.80 19.77
N ARG A 562 -30.16 -38.52 19.82
CA ARG A 562 -31.11 -39.23 20.69
C ARG A 562 -31.75 -40.37 19.94
N SER A 563 -31.78 -41.55 20.53
CA SER A 563 -32.38 -42.74 19.90
C SER A 563 -32.90 -43.74 20.93
N VAL A 564 -33.79 -44.62 20.50
CA VAL A 564 -34.26 -45.76 21.30
C VAL A 564 -34.04 -47.05 20.51
N SER A 565 -33.65 -48.13 21.19
CA SER A 565 -33.56 -49.48 20.61
C SER A 565 -34.39 -50.47 21.40
N LEU A 566 -34.94 -51.48 20.73
CA LEU A 566 -35.65 -52.58 21.37
C LEU A 566 -34.83 -53.86 21.30
N THR A 567 -34.71 -54.58 22.42
CA THR A 567 -33.98 -55.85 22.52
C THR A 567 -34.87 -56.89 23.21
N GLY A 568 -35.13 -58.01 22.52
CA GLY A 568 -35.96 -59.10 23.01
C GLY A 568 -36.11 -60.20 21.97
N GLY A 569 -36.67 -61.34 22.37
CA GLY A 569 -37.03 -62.41 21.44
C GLY A 569 -38.12 -61.97 20.45
N THR A 570 -38.32 -62.75 19.39
CA THR A 570 -39.29 -62.43 18.32
C THR A 570 -40.37 -63.48 18.15
N ALA A 571 -40.28 -64.66 18.76
CA ALA A 571 -41.22 -65.74 18.46
C ALA A 571 -41.58 -66.59 19.67
N PHE A 572 -42.87 -66.93 19.75
CA PHE A 572 -43.42 -68.01 20.57
C PHE A 572 -43.54 -69.26 19.70
N HIS A 573 -42.90 -70.35 20.09
CA HIS A 573 -42.96 -71.62 19.37
C HIS A 573 -43.99 -72.56 20.02
N PHE A 574 -44.98 -72.99 19.26
CA PHE A 574 -46.04 -73.93 19.65
C PHE A 574 -45.83 -75.27 18.94
N LYS A 575 -46.10 -76.39 19.64
CA LYS A 575 -45.98 -77.74 19.05
C LYS A 575 -47.09 -78.08 18.04
N ASP A 576 -48.27 -77.51 18.23
CA ASP A 576 -49.41 -77.57 17.31
C ASP A 576 -50.44 -76.49 17.70
N GLU A 577 -51.46 -76.26 16.87
CA GLU A 577 -52.53 -75.27 17.12
C GLU A 577 -53.43 -75.61 18.33
N LEU A 578 -53.35 -76.83 18.87
CA LEU A 578 -54.27 -77.36 19.88
C LEU A 578 -53.68 -77.43 21.30
N SER A 579 -52.35 -77.49 21.41
CA SER A 579 -51.63 -77.88 22.62
C SER A 579 -51.28 -76.74 23.57
N GLY A 580 -51.68 -75.49 23.29
CA GLY A 580 -51.70 -74.33 24.21
C GLY A 580 -50.39 -73.90 24.86
N ALA A 581 -49.38 -74.76 24.89
CA ALA A 581 -48.06 -74.58 25.49
C ALA A 581 -47.08 -74.12 24.42
N CYS A 582 -46.36 -73.05 24.73
CA CYS A 582 -45.33 -72.51 23.86
C CYS A 582 -44.03 -72.27 24.62
N GLU A 583 -42.92 -72.29 23.88
CA GLU A 583 -41.61 -71.90 24.41
C GLU A 583 -41.06 -70.69 23.63
N PRO A 584 -40.61 -69.63 24.32
CA PRO A 584 -40.75 -69.37 25.76
C PRO A 584 -42.21 -68.98 26.14
N GLU A 585 -42.63 -69.10 27.40
CA GLU A 585 -43.98 -68.68 27.85
C GLU A 585 -44.15 -67.15 27.93
N ASN A 586 -43.02 -66.41 27.98
CA ASN A 586 -42.97 -64.96 28.07
C ASN A 586 -41.70 -64.45 27.38
N ILE A 587 -41.80 -63.34 26.66
CA ILE A 587 -40.66 -62.66 26.04
C ILE A 587 -40.56 -61.24 26.59
N PRO A 588 -39.55 -60.92 27.42
CA PRO A 588 -39.29 -59.55 27.82
C PRO A 588 -38.72 -58.77 26.63
N LEU A 589 -39.35 -57.66 26.30
CA LEU A 589 -38.84 -56.70 25.32
C LEU A 589 -38.37 -55.46 26.05
N VAL A 590 -37.06 -55.24 26.03
CA VAL A 590 -36.39 -54.16 26.75
C VAL A 590 -36.15 -53.00 25.79
N ALA A 591 -36.65 -51.82 26.15
CA ALA A 591 -36.33 -50.56 25.51
C ALA A 591 -35.11 -49.93 26.18
N THR A 592 -34.10 -49.58 25.38
CA THR A 592 -32.93 -48.83 25.83
C THR A 592 -32.96 -47.44 25.19
N GLU A 593 -32.93 -46.40 26.03
CA GLU A 593 -32.85 -45.00 25.62
C GLU A 593 -31.39 -44.54 25.60
N TYR A 594 -30.96 -43.87 24.53
CA TYR A 594 -29.59 -43.36 24.39
C TYR A 594 -29.60 -41.84 24.33
N ASN A 595 -28.77 -41.23 25.19
CA ASN A 595 -28.50 -39.79 25.23
C ASN A 595 -29.69 -38.89 25.64
N PHE A 596 -30.67 -39.43 26.37
CA PHE A 596 -31.72 -38.66 27.05
C PHE A 596 -32.43 -39.49 28.14
N GLU A 597 -33.09 -38.82 29.09
CA GLU A 597 -34.03 -39.44 30.04
C GLU A 597 -35.47 -39.07 29.64
N PRO A 598 -36.37 -40.03 29.39
CA PRO A 598 -37.72 -39.75 28.92
C PRO A 598 -38.61 -39.16 30.01
N GLU A 599 -39.42 -38.17 29.64
CA GLU A 599 -40.48 -37.60 30.48
C GLU A 599 -41.69 -38.55 30.58
N SER A 600 -41.95 -39.29 29.49
CA SER A 600 -42.99 -40.33 29.46
C SER A 600 -42.65 -41.44 28.48
N ARG A 601 -43.08 -42.65 28.82
CA ARG A 601 -42.93 -43.87 28.01
C ARG A 601 -44.31 -44.41 27.64
N GLN A 602 -44.46 -44.90 26.42
CA GLN A 602 -45.71 -45.48 25.94
C GLN A 602 -45.43 -46.69 25.06
N TRP A 603 -46.11 -47.80 25.33
CA TRP A 603 -46.16 -48.94 24.42
C TRP A 603 -47.48 -48.97 23.67
N GLU A 604 -47.40 -49.15 22.37
CA GLU A 604 -48.55 -49.31 21.49
C GLU A 604 -48.42 -50.61 20.71
N TYR A 605 -49.54 -51.24 20.37
CA TYR A 605 -49.58 -52.38 19.46
C TYR A 605 -50.32 -52.01 18.18
N LEU A 606 -49.89 -52.59 17.07
CA LEU A 606 -50.56 -52.42 15.78
C LEU A 606 -51.75 -53.39 15.71
N ALA A 607 -52.96 -52.86 15.89
CA ALA A 607 -54.19 -53.65 15.86
C ALA A 607 -54.51 -54.17 14.44
N ALA A 608 -55.48 -55.09 14.33
CA ALA A 608 -55.88 -55.72 13.07
C ALA A 608 -56.48 -54.74 12.05
N ASP A 609 -57.01 -53.60 12.52
CA ASP A 609 -57.48 -52.49 11.71
C ASP A 609 -56.35 -51.58 11.19
N GLY A 610 -55.09 -51.86 11.56
CA GLY A 610 -53.91 -51.08 11.17
C GLY A 610 -53.69 -49.83 12.01
N ILE A 611 -54.45 -49.64 13.10
CA ILE A 611 -54.33 -48.49 14.01
C ILE A 611 -53.47 -48.86 15.21
N TRP A 612 -52.59 -47.95 15.64
CA TRP A 612 -51.84 -48.09 16.88
C TRP A 612 -52.76 -47.87 18.09
N LYS A 613 -52.84 -48.88 18.97
CA LYS A 613 -53.63 -48.84 20.20
C LYS A 613 -52.71 -48.97 21.40
N ASP A 614 -53.12 -48.38 22.52
CA ASP A 614 -52.37 -48.46 23.77
C ASP A 614 -52.24 -49.92 24.23
N ALA A 615 -51.01 -50.36 24.50
CA ALA A 615 -50.71 -51.69 25.00
C ALA A 615 -50.79 -51.76 26.53
N GLY A 616 -51.05 -50.64 27.21
CA GLY A 616 -51.26 -50.55 28.65
C GLY A 616 -49.97 -50.64 29.48
N CYS A 617 -48.82 -50.37 28.86
CA CYS A 617 -47.52 -50.39 29.52
C CYS A 617 -46.78 -49.07 29.33
N ASN A 618 -46.28 -48.52 30.43
CA ASN A 618 -45.46 -47.30 30.47
C ASN A 618 -44.07 -47.55 31.08
N ALA A 619 -43.65 -48.82 31.16
CA ALA A 619 -42.33 -49.21 31.65
C ALA A 619 -41.33 -49.34 30.49
N ALA A 620 -40.03 -49.40 30.81
CA ALA A 620 -38.98 -49.67 29.83
C ALA A 620 -38.97 -51.12 29.33
N VAL A 621 -39.67 -52.03 30.03
CA VAL A 621 -39.79 -53.44 29.64
C VAL A 621 -41.25 -53.76 29.38
N PHE A 622 -41.52 -54.40 28.25
CA PHE A 622 -42.81 -54.99 27.93
C PHE A 622 -42.73 -56.51 28.04
N GLU A 623 -43.53 -57.11 28.91
CA GLU A 623 -43.61 -58.56 29.08
C GLU A 623 -44.64 -59.11 28.08
N MET A 624 -44.15 -59.56 26.91
CA MET A 624 -45.01 -60.13 25.88
C MET A 624 -45.37 -61.55 26.24
N THR A 625 -46.67 -61.86 26.24
CA THR A 625 -47.18 -63.22 26.45
C THR A 625 -48.05 -63.64 25.27
N PRO A 626 -48.23 -64.95 25.03
CA PRO A 626 -49.10 -65.42 23.95
C PRO A 626 -50.59 -65.13 24.17
N LEU A 627 -50.98 -64.81 25.41
CA LEU A 627 -52.34 -64.44 25.81
C LEU A 627 -52.59 -62.92 25.76
N PHE A 628 -51.61 -62.12 25.34
CA PHE A 628 -51.76 -60.68 25.24
C PHE A 628 -52.93 -60.29 24.31
N HIS A 629 -53.83 -59.44 24.79
CA HIS A 629 -55.07 -59.11 24.07
C HIS A 629 -54.84 -58.53 22.66
N GLY A 630 -53.71 -57.83 22.45
CA GLY A 630 -53.38 -57.21 21.16
C GLY A 630 -53.06 -58.18 20.02
N TRP A 631 -52.87 -59.47 20.30
CA TRP A 631 -52.80 -60.49 19.26
C TRP A 631 -54.07 -60.51 18.39
N GLU A 632 -55.25 -60.23 18.97
CA GLU A 632 -56.53 -60.14 18.24
C GLU A 632 -56.80 -61.36 17.32
N GLY A 633 -56.37 -62.56 17.77
CA GLY A 633 -56.50 -63.82 17.02
C GLY A 633 -55.50 -63.99 15.86
N ARG A 634 -54.51 -63.10 15.73
CA ARG A 634 -53.43 -63.18 14.73
C ARG A 634 -52.17 -63.83 15.30
N ASP A 635 -51.32 -64.33 14.41
CA ASP A 635 -50.01 -64.90 14.73
C ASP A 635 -48.84 -63.94 14.52
N VAL A 636 -49.11 -62.69 14.09
CA VAL A 636 -48.09 -61.65 13.95
C VAL A 636 -48.56 -60.38 14.65
N LEU A 637 -47.70 -59.80 15.47
CA LEU A 637 -47.99 -58.59 16.24
C LEU A 637 -46.79 -57.66 16.25
N THR A 638 -46.97 -56.40 15.88
CA THR A 638 -45.94 -55.37 16.01
C THR A 638 -46.24 -54.49 17.21
N LEU A 639 -45.26 -54.33 18.09
CA LEU A 639 -45.24 -53.33 19.16
C LEU A 639 -44.40 -52.13 18.73
N ARG A 640 -44.78 -50.95 19.21
CA ARG A 640 -44.00 -49.71 19.15
C ARG A 640 -43.79 -49.19 20.55
N TYR A 641 -42.55 -48.90 20.85
CA TYR A 641 -42.16 -48.12 22.01
C TYR A 641 -41.98 -46.67 21.60
N THR A 642 -42.55 -45.74 22.37
CA THR A 642 -42.39 -44.30 22.19
C THR A 642 -41.93 -43.67 23.50
N ALA A 643 -40.78 -43.02 23.46
CA ALA A 643 -40.25 -42.19 24.54
C ALA A 643 -40.43 -40.71 24.16
N THR A 644 -40.99 -39.91 25.07
CA THR A 644 -41.18 -38.46 24.87
C THR A 644 -40.15 -37.69 25.68
N TYR A 645 -39.48 -36.73 25.04
CA TYR A 645 -38.50 -35.84 25.68
C TYR A 645 -38.59 -34.45 25.04
N ARG A 646 -38.83 -33.38 25.82
CA ARG A 646 -38.95 -32.00 25.33
C ARG A 646 -39.88 -31.82 24.10
N ASN A 647 -41.05 -32.45 24.12
CA ASN A 647 -42.03 -32.53 23.02
C ASN A 647 -41.59 -33.31 21.76
N GLU A 648 -40.41 -33.91 21.72
CA GLU A 648 -40.01 -34.85 20.68
C GLU A 648 -40.42 -36.29 21.04
N LYS A 649 -40.95 -37.02 20.06
CA LYS A 649 -41.30 -38.45 20.20
C LYS A 649 -40.26 -39.29 19.47
N ILE A 650 -39.53 -40.11 20.22
CA ILE A 650 -38.49 -41.00 19.71
C ILE A 650 -39.01 -42.42 19.86
N SER A 651 -39.11 -43.16 18.75
CA SER A 651 -39.78 -44.47 18.74
C SER A 651 -38.99 -45.56 18.02
N ALA A 652 -39.17 -46.80 18.48
CA ALA A 652 -38.72 -48.01 17.80
C ALA A 652 -39.85 -49.04 17.79
N ALA A 653 -39.85 -49.93 16.81
CA ALA A 653 -40.85 -50.98 16.66
C ALA A 653 -40.19 -52.36 16.65
N HIS A 654 -40.92 -53.36 17.17
CA HIS A 654 -40.49 -54.76 17.23
C HIS A 654 -41.66 -55.68 16.90
N THR A 655 -41.43 -56.72 16.12
CA THR A 655 -42.47 -57.65 15.67
C THR A 655 -42.30 -59.02 16.30
N PHE A 656 -43.40 -59.56 16.82
CA PHE A 656 -43.51 -60.89 17.38
C PHE A 656 -44.29 -61.83 16.46
N PHE A 657 -43.97 -63.11 16.55
CA PHE A 657 -44.59 -64.19 15.80
C PHE A 657 -45.07 -65.31 16.73
N LYS A 658 -46.19 -65.95 16.39
CA LYS A 658 -46.55 -67.29 16.87
C LYS A 658 -46.21 -68.27 15.76
N LEU A 659 -45.29 -69.19 16.03
CA LEU A 659 -44.83 -70.20 15.08
C LEU A 659 -45.31 -71.56 15.55
N TYR A 660 -45.81 -72.38 14.62
CA TYR A 660 -46.31 -73.73 14.90
C TYR A 660 -45.45 -74.76 14.17
N ASP A 661 -45.12 -75.87 14.83
CA ASP A 661 -44.45 -76.99 14.16
C ASP A 661 -45.34 -77.56 13.04
N GLY A 662 -44.76 -77.81 11.87
CA GLY A 662 -45.49 -78.37 10.72
C GLY A 662 -45.87 -79.85 10.92
N LEU A 663 -46.94 -80.30 10.27
CA LEU A 663 -47.35 -81.72 10.24
C LEU A 663 -46.19 -82.62 9.76
N PRO A 664 -45.85 -83.73 10.46
CA PRO A 664 -44.72 -84.58 10.09
C PRO A 664 -44.93 -85.23 8.72
N SER A 665 -43.91 -85.19 7.85
CA SER A 665 -43.95 -85.81 6.53
C SER A 665 -43.90 -87.34 6.62
N TYR A 666 -44.71 -88.01 5.80
CA TYR A 666 -44.67 -89.45 5.59
C TYR A 666 -43.79 -89.77 4.37
N THR A 667 -42.98 -90.82 4.46
CA THR A 667 -42.17 -91.31 3.34
C THR A 667 -42.33 -92.82 3.21
N VAL A 668 -42.66 -93.30 2.02
CA VAL A 668 -42.72 -94.73 1.70
C VAL A 668 -41.49 -95.09 0.86
N TYR A 669 -40.77 -96.11 1.29
CA TYR A 669 -39.60 -96.65 0.61
C TYR A 669 -39.86 -98.10 0.19
N VAL A 670 -39.53 -98.47 -1.05
CA VAL A 670 -39.67 -99.84 -1.55
C VAL A 670 -38.29 -100.47 -1.72
N GLU A 671 -38.06 -101.56 -1.00
CA GLU A 671 -36.85 -102.38 -1.06
C GLU A 671 -37.08 -103.59 -1.96
N SER A 672 -36.04 -104.04 -2.67
CA SER A 672 -36.07 -105.26 -3.48
C SER A 672 -34.99 -106.22 -3.00
N GLU A 673 -35.37 -107.44 -2.65
CA GLU A 673 -34.45 -108.44 -2.10
C GLU A 673 -33.35 -108.86 -3.08
N ASN A 674 -33.68 -109.02 -4.36
CA ASN A 674 -32.73 -109.42 -5.41
C ASN A 674 -32.43 -108.30 -6.42
N GLY A 675 -32.62 -107.04 -6.01
CA GLY A 675 -32.37 -105.85 -6.83
C GLY A 675 -33.45 -105.60 -7.90
N THR A 676 -33.22 -104.60 -8.75
CA THR A 676 -34.22 -104.11 -9.74
C THR A 676 -33.88 -104.43 -11.18
N THR A 677 -32.77 -105.14 -11.44
CA THR A 677 -32.31 -105.53 -12.77
C THR A 677 -31.98 -107.02 -12.79
N PHE A 678 -32.69 -107.78 -13.62
CA PHE A 678 -32.52 -109.23 -13.74
C PHE A 678 -31.84 -109.59 -15.08
N ARG A 679 -31.01 -110.64 -15.11
CA ARG A 679 -30.29 -111.12 -16.30
C ARG A 679 -30.49 -112.64 -16.48
N ASN A 680 -30.47 -113.13 -17.72
CA ASN A 680 -30.56 -114.55 -18.09
C ASN A 680 -31.93 -115.24 -17.83
N GLY A 681 -33.04 -114.50 -17.84
CA GLY A 681 -34.40 -115.08 -17.86
C GLY A 681 -34.91 -115.64 -16.52
N ILE A 682 -34.12 -115.58 -15.45
CA ILE A 682 -34.57 -115.90 -14.09
C ILE A 682 -34.90 -114.58 -13.39
N VAL A 683 -36.17 -114.39 -13.07
CA VAL A 683 -36.69 -113.20 -12.37
C VAL A 683 -37.49 -113.69 -11.17
N SER A 684 -36.96 -113.42 -9.97
CA SER A 684 -37.64 -113.61 -8.68
C SER A 684 -37.08 -112.58 -7.71
N THR A 685 -37.95 -111.71 -7.21
CA THR A 685 -37.62 -110.79 -6.11
C THR A 685 -38.84 -110.56 -5.26
N VAL A 686 -38.63 -110.28 -3.97
CA VAL A 686 -39.67 -109.76 -3.09
C VAL A 686 -39.47 -108.26 -2.95
N LEU A 687 -40.51 -107.48 -3.27
CA LEU A 687 -40.57 -106.05 -2.98
C LEU A 687 -41.17 -105.84 -1.59
N ARG A 688 -40.53 -105.03 -0.75
CA ARG A 688 -40.97 -104.70 0.62
C ARG A 688 -41.19 -103.21 0.76
N ALA A 689 -42.39 -102.79 1.14
CA ALA A 689 -42.70 -101.40 1.42
C ALA A 689 -42.43 -101.06 2.90
N ARG A 690 -41.71 -99.96 3.15
CA ARG A 690 -41.36 -99.40 4.46
C ARG A 690 -41.93 -98.01 4.59
N VAL A 691 -42.67 -97.71 5.65
CA VAL A 691 -43.26 -96.39 5.89
C VAL A 691 -42.60 -95.72 7.08
N TYR A 692 -42.15 -94.49 6.87
CA TYR A 692 -41.55 -93.63 7.90
C TYR A 692 -42.44 -92.42 8.16
N ARG A 693 -42.60 -92.06 9.44
CA ARG A 693 -43.25 -90.80 9.89
C ARG A 693 -42.23 -89.99 10.66
N GLY A 694 -41.83 -88.84 10.13
CA GLY A 694 -40.85 -87.97 10.80
C GLY A 694 -39.50 -88.65 11.08
N GLY A 695 -39.11 -89.65 10.28
CA GLY A 695 -37.86 -90.41 10.41
C GLY A 695 -37.95 -91.72 11.19
N GLU A 696 -39.08 -92.03 11.85
CA GLU A 696 -39.30 -93.29 12.57
C GLU A 696 -40.06 -94.30 11.69
N GLU A 697 -39.62 -95.57 11.66
CA GLU A 697 -40.29 -96.62 10.88
C GLU A 697 -41.60 -97.06 11.56
N ILE A 698 -42.73 -96.81 10.90
CA ILE A 698 -44.07 -97.16 11.40
C ILE A 698 -44.71 -98.33 10.64
N THR A 699 -44.00 -98.95 9.68
CA THR A 699 -44.49 -100.08 8.86
C THR A 699 -45.21 -101.18 9.66
N PRO A 700 -44.70 -101.65 10.83
CA PRO A 700 -45.34 -102.74 11.58
C PRO A 700 -46.72 -102.38 12.15
N LEU A 701 -47.01 -101.08 12.28
CA LEU A 701 -48.27 -100.57 12.84
C LEU A 701 -49.40 -100.49 11.82
N ILE A 702 -49.07 -100.64 10.52
CA ILE A 702 -50.04 -100.57 9.42
C ILE A 702 -50.45 -102.00 9.05
N PRO A 703 -51.76 -102.33 9.04
CA PRO A 703 -52.24 -103.64 8.60
C PRO A 703 -51.89 -103.94 7.15
N ASP A 704 -51.64 -105.22 6.83
CA ASP A 704 -51.25 -105.65 5.48
C ASP A 704 -52.26 -105.27 4.39
N GLY A 705 -53.56 -105.24 4.73
CA GLY A 705 -54.64 -104.81 3.83
C GLY A 705 -54.52 -103.36 3.36
N ASN A 706 -53.70 -102.54 4.01
CA ASN A 706 -53.56 -101.11 3.69
C ASN A 706 -52.37 -100.82 2.76
N PHE A 707 -51.62 -101.85 2.32
CA PHE A 707 -50.57 -101.74 1.31
C PHE A 707 -51.06 -102.33 0.00
N ARG A 708 -51.34 -101.50 -1.00
CA ARG A 708 -51.84 -101.94 -2.30
C ARG A 708 -50.76 -101.81 -3.36
N TRP A 709 -50.48 -102.90 -4.05
CA TRP A 709 -49.53 -102.91 -5.16
C TRP A 709 -50.22 -102.72 -6.49
N ILE A 710 -49.67 -101.84 -7.31
CA ILE A 710 -50.12 -101.54 -8.67
C ILE A 710 -48.95 -101.74 -9.62
N ARG A 711 -49.19 -102.47 -10.71
CA ARG A 711 -48.20 -102.67 -11.76
C ARG A 711 -48.46 -101.75 -12.94
N THR A 712 -47.41 -101.09 -13.42
CA THR A 712 -47.43 -100.27 -14.63
C THR A 712 -46.27 -100.67 -15.55
N SER A 713 -46.56 -101.02 -16.80
CA SER A 713 -45.57 -101.45 -17.79
C SER A 713 -45.93 -100.95 -19.18
N ARG A 714 -45.19 -101.40 -20.21
CA ARG A 714 -45.55 -101.14 -21.62
C ARG A 714 -46.65 -102.07 -22.13
N ASP A 715 -46.97 -103.12 -21.39
CA ASP A 715 -48.01 -104.09 -21.72
C ASP A 715 -49.29 -103.76 -20.94
N THR A 716 -50.02 -102.76 -21.45
CA THR A 716 -51.21 -102.22 -20.77
C THR A 716 -52.33 -103.26 -20.57
N GLU A 717 -52.41 -104.29 -21.42
CA GLU A 717 -53.40 -105.36 -21.27
C GLU A 717 -53.04 -106.28 -20.12
N ASN A 718 -51.76 -106.66 -20.01
CA ASN A 718 -51.28 -107.45 -18.89
C ASN A 718 -51.30 -106.65 -17.58
N ASP A 719 -51.06 -105.33 -17.62
CA ASP A 719 -51.26 -104.47 -16.44
C ASP A 719 -52.74 -104.43 -16.04
N ARG A 720 -53.68 -104.38 -16.99
CA ARG A 720 -55.13 -104.45 -16.71
C ARG A 720 -55.50 -105.77 -16.03
N ILE A 721 -54.98 -106.90 -16.53
CA ILE A 721 -55.20 -108.23 -15.94
C ILE A 721 -54.57 -108.31 -14.55
N TRP A 722 -53.33 -107.84 -14.40
CA TRP A 722 -52.59 -107.86 -13.16
C TRP A 722 -53.29 -106.98 -12.10
N ASN A 723 -53.72 -105.77 -12.44
CA ASN A 723 -54.38 -104.85 -11.51
C ASN A 723 -55.87 -105.15 -11.27
N ALA A 724 -56.50 -106.05 -12.03
CA ALA A 724 -57.93 -106.38 -11.89
C ALA A 724 -58.26 -107.04 -10.54
N ALA A 725 -57.33 -107.82 -9.99
CA ALA A 725 -57.40 -108.33 -8.62
C ALA A 725 -56.43 -107.52 -7.75
N PRO A 726 -56.90 -106.73 -6.78
CA PRO A 726 -56.02 -105.91 -5.96
C PRO A 726 -55.12 -106.80 -5.11
N ARG A 727 -53.81 -106.55 -5.18
CA ARG A 727 -52.80 -107.26 -4.39
C ARG A 727 -52.45 -106.44 -3.17
N TYR A 728 -52.70 -107.03 -2.01
CA TYR A 728 -52.45 -106.40 -0.72
C TYR A 728 -51.34 -107.10 0.04
N GLY A 729 -50.60 -106.34 0.83
CA GLY A 729 -49.54 -106.84 1.70
C GLY A 729 -48.33 -105.92 1.73
N ARG A 730 -47.64 -105.88 2.88
CA ARG A 730 -46.40 -105.09 3.03
C ARG A 730 -45.26 -105.61 2.13
N GLU A 731 -45.37 -106.86 1.67
CA GLU A 731 -44.44 -107.50 0.73
C GLU A 731 -45.20 -108.10 -0.45
N ILE A 732 -44.57 -108.12 -1.62
CA ILE A 732 -45.09 -108.80 -2.81
C ILE A 732 -43.97 -109.52 -3.57
N GLU A 733 -44.23 -110.76 -3.97
CA GLU A 733 -43.32 -111.53 -4.83
C GLU A 733 -43.55 -111.18 -6.30
N ILE A 734 -42.48 -110.87 -7.02
CA ILE A 734 -42.45 -110.55 -8.44
C ILE A 734 -41.66 -111.63 -9.18
N THR A 735 -42.30 -112.25 -10.18
CA THR A 735 -41.72 -113.33 -10.98
C THR A 735 -41.48 -112.91 -12.43
N GLY A 736 -40.87 -113.80 -13.24
CA GLY A 736 -40.69 -113.57 -14.67
C GLY A 736 -41.98 -113.38 -15.47
N GLY A 737 -43.12 -113.87 -14.97
CA GLY A 737 -44.42 -113.63 -15.58
C GLY A 737 -44.92 -112.18 -15.41
N ASP A 738 -44.43 -111.48 -14.38
CA ASP A 738 -44.88 -110.14 -14.01
C ASP A 738 -44.10 -109.02 -14.71
N VAL A 739 -43.00 -109.35 -15.43
CA VAL A 739 -42.09 -108.37 -16.03
C VAL A 739 -41.79 -108.71 -17.50
N TRP A 740 -42.44 -108.02 -18.43
CA TRP A 740 -42.09 -108.07 -19.86
C TRP A 740 -41.19 -106.88 -20.24
N ARG A 741 -39.87 -107.13 -20.35
CA ARG A 741 -38.78 -106.13 -20.55
C ARG A 741 -38.59 -105.13 -19.42
N LYS A 742 -39.64 -104.41 -19.02
CA LYS A 742 -39.65 -103.46 -17.90
C LYS A 742 -41.07 -103.29 -17.37
N ALA A 743 -41.22 -103.39 -16.05
CA ALA A 743 -42.43 -103.03 -15.31
C ALA A 743 -42.02 -102.19 -14.08
N VAL A 744 -42.92 -101.34 -13.63
CA VAL A 744 -42.84 -100.54 -12.40
C VAL A 744 -43.93 -101.04 -11.47
N PHE A 745 -43.59 -101.20 -10.20
CA PHE A 745 -44.53 -101.60 -9.16
C PHE A 745 -44.58 -100.49 -8.12
N ASP A 746 -45.74 -99.86 -8.03
CA ASP A 746 -46.01 -98.80 -7.06
C ASP A 746 -46.77 -99.39 -5.88
N CYS A 747 -46.42 -98.98 -4.66
CA CYS A 747 -47.13 -99.34 -3.44
C CYS A 747 -47.88 -98.12 -2.92
N GLU A 748 -49.21 -98.15 -3.01
CA GLU A 748 -50.08 -97.17 -2.36
C GLU A 748 -50.35 -97.63 -0.93
N VAL A 749 -50.04 -96.76 0.05
CA VAL A 749 -50.23 -97.08 1.46
C VAL A 749 -51.28 -96.17 2.09
N ASN A 750 -52.33 -96.76 2.65
CA ASN A 750 -53.30 -96.04 3.48
C ASN A 750 -52.80 -95.99 4.94
N ILE A 751 -52.45 -94.80 5.42
CA ILE A 751 -51.90 -94.61 6.77
C ILE A 751 -53.04 -94.67 7.80
N SER A 752 -53.41 -95.88 8.19
CA SER A 752 -54.42 -96.18 9.22
C SER A 752 -54.07 -97.47 9.97
N THR A 753 -54.36 -97.52 11.28
CA THR A 753 -54.11 -98.69 12.14
C THR A 753 -55.28 -99.69 12.16
N THR A 754 -56.33 -99.44 11.38
CA THR A 754 -57.49 -100.32 11.19
C THR A 754 -57.55 -100.78 9.73
N LEU A 755 -57.89 -102.05 9.51
CA LEU A 755 -58.08 -102.63 8.18
C LEU A 755 -59.26 -101.95 7.48
N GLN A 756 -59.10 -101.64 6.19
CA GLN A 756 -60.20 -101.25 5.29
C GLN A 756 -60.40 -102.28 4.19
#